data_AF-A0A0A8USM5-F1
#
_entry.id   AF-A0A0A8USM5-F1
#
_cell.length_a   1.000
_cell.length_b   1.000
_cell.length_c   1.000
_cell.angle_alpha   90.00
_cell.angle_beta   90.00
_cell.angle_gamma   90.00
#
_symmetry.space_group_name_H-M   'P 1'
#
loop_
_entity.id
_entity.type
_entity.pdbx_description
1 polymer ?
#
loop_
_entity_poly.entity_id
_entity_poly.type
_entity_poly.pdbx_seq_one_letter_code
_entity_poly.pdbx_strand_id
1 'polypeptide(L)'
;MPKPNNLKDIFECLSQEETKQPHYFIFPLGTDTVFTPQPTITLSNPVAKKSYERGETLSYAAQAVVSILDEEAEITKTTDPLSYCSPSVDVLNGPTTLGSEVGERVAQAVFLILRAIAEGKKTIQIAAHSRGAVESVLIMHELARIKKTLGEEPHQSLFDVLRGSPCSYTRAAVQKFFKNTEADHLDLRKLLLDRLQTVRINPFLIDPVPGGGFLKIPGIAWKDDRFYQQPPFDNYELLLYRDERTRCFTPIVPNGMQPLIIPGHHGSASGNRYNQQLEELPANIKNRDTTTVQDLVLCKIFHFFHKTTGLFAPNTYGLNLSHPELDGVLNRFLGATESERYKVILDHYLAVEQNDEAFRFFENGSYAVLGAQYTKERERFVHFHGNRHEKMRNVAPQMLGKFVNPEHAMLYLRQYIQLDRLTDATPDALVEAIANAIENTIDEMVLGDGKVPSKLLQLVRDKNTRSVFFEGLSVFVDEISQKYLRNNLTEEEDKRLRGAIAKPFALLARALGGKRGDISQDDVDILKECSNLLKAGLKRTIETHFKSIIEQSDTLHDQLEYTLAPPEQFQSTFKKFVSNLDTNADGTGILALLQAKMQTLRPITIEIVKQMLTEALEEIRSDRSLNLEQKAKINELILNEKNTHLDAFFEASQTPPAKHLANIEQLYNLVTSLKKDYLSLNELLSPEQLDIDAKQLHFRSLDLIKIAAMLLKEKKFDLHIQPDSISEKFFALIKKEAIALGASSPDVEDLEKALATREQRISQLTQETEKLREDIAKANEAHQHQSNTHGDETRSKNEEIQRITARASEQQELIKKLQSPVEVKKALLIDERLIPLVNNYLTHLLSEAIQLYPQLAKATIDQPLPEINDNDYKKIRDKFNEVHALKQELLDGETVPLASDRLERFKGSLSRMEDKLNLHRDSGFKRFLGGCLVIISIIVTGVLPGIGLLAYSTFADKKLSFFSTKTKGNLFVEEARKLEINSKA
;
A
#
# COMPACT_ATOMS: atom_id res chain seq x y z
N MET A 1 -51.72 8.41 -14.49
CA MET A 1 -51.33 8.72 -15.89
C MET A 1 -50.20 7.80 -16.30
N PRO A 2 -50.28 7.12 -17.45
CA PRO A 2 -49.40 6.01 -17.75
C PRO A 2 -47.96 6.48 -18.01
N LYS A 3 -47.01 5.87 -17.31
CA LYS A 3 -45.56 6.08 -17.48
C LYS A 3 -44.97 4.92 -18.28
N PRO A 4 -44.90 4.98 -19.62
CA PRO A 4 -44.36 3.90 -20.44
C PRO A 4 -42.85 3.75 -20.19
N ASN A 5 -42.32 2.53 -20.38
CA ASN A 5 -40.88 2.27 -20.29
C ASN A 5 -40.14 2.81 -21.53
N ASN A 6 -40.01 4.14 -21.64
CA ASN A 6 -39.46 4.84 -22.80
C ASN A 6 -38.44 5.90 -22.37
N LEU A 7 -37.19 5.77 -22.81
CA LEU A 7 -36.12 6.72 -22.44
C LEU A 7 -36.32 8.12 -23.03
N LYS A 8 -37.14 8.28 -24.09
CA LYS A 8 -37.47 9.59 -24.65
C LYS A 8 -38.12 10.51 -23.60
N ASP A 9 -38.98 9.96 -22.75
CA ASP A 9 -39.74 10.68 -21.72
C ASP A 9 -38.80 11.43 -20.75
N ILE A 10 -37.64 10.87 -20.43
CA ILE A 10 -36.62 11.50 -19.57
C ILE A 10 -36.10 12.78 -20.24
N PHE A 11 -35.81 12.75 -21.54
CA PHE A 11 -35.30 13.90 -22.29
C PHE A 11 -36.38 14.95 -22.57
N GLU A 12 -37.64 14.52 -22.71
CA GLU A 12 -38.79 15.44 -22.79
C GLU A 12 -39.03 16.17 -21.46
N CYS A 13 -38.93 15.48 -20.31
CA CYS A 13 -39.01 16.11 -18.98
C CYS A 13 -37.83 17.08 -18.72
N LEU A 14 -36.60 16.72 -19.13
CA LEU A 14 -35.44 17.62 -19.05
C LEU A 14 -35.59 18.90 -19.90
N SER A 15 -36.49 18.89 -20.89
CA SER A 15 -36.79 20.01 -21.78
C SER A 15 -37.94 20.89 -21.30
N GLN A 16 -38.50 20.62 -20.11
CA GLN A 16 -39.63 21.34 -19.50
C GLN A 16 -39.19 22.13 -18.25
N GLU A 17 -40.06 23.02 -17.76
CA GLU A 17 -39.85 23.69 -16.47
C GLU A 17 -39.89 22.69 -15.30
N GLU A 18 -39.12 22.94 -14.24
CA GLU A 18 -39.09 22.05 -13.08
C GLU A 18 -40.43 22.03 -12.35
N THR A 19 -40.88 20.82 -11.99
CA THR A 19 -42.12 20.61 -11.26
C THR A 19 -42.11 21.29 -9.89
N LYS A 20 -43.24 21.92 -9.53
CA LYS A 20 -43.41 22.64 -8.26
C LYS A 20 -43.43 21.73 -7.03
N GLN A 21 -43.63 20.43 -7.22
CA GLN A 21 -43.63 19.42 -6.15
C GLN A 21 -42.25 18.72 -6.15
N PRO A 22 -41.28 19.14 -5.32
CA PRO A 22 -39.89 18.64 -5.37
C PRO A 22 -39.72 17.21 -4.84
N HIS A 23 -40.75 16.61 -4.25
CA HIS A 23 -40.68 15.26 -3.67
C HIS A 23 -41.30 14.22 -4.61
N TYR A 24 -40.73 13.02 -4.59
CA TYR A 24 -41.22 11.85 -5.32
C TYR A 24 -41.07 10.61 -4.43
N PHE A 25 -42.05 9.71 -4.50
CA PHE A 25 -42.19 8.56 -3.62
C PHE A 25 -42.35 7.29 -4.46
N ILE A 26 -41.55 6.26 -4.18
CA ILE A 26 -41.65 4.95 -4.82
C ILE A 26 -41.79 3.85 -3.78
N PHE A 27 -42.69 2.90 -4.06
CA PHE A 27 -43.06 1.81 -3.16
C PHE A 27 -42.81 0.43 -3.81
N PRO A 28 -41.59 -0.13 -3.72
CA PRO A 28 -41.29 -1.51 -4.13
C PRO A 28 -41.87 -2.54 -3.14
N LEU A 29 -42.86 -3.31 -3.59
CA LEU A 29 -43.57 -4.30 -2.78
C LEU A 29 -42.79 -5.63 -2.66
N GLY A 30 -43.19 -6.46 -1.68
CA GLY A 30 -42.54 -7.72 -1.36
C GLY A 30 -42.84 -8.89 -2.31
N THR A 31 -42.17 -10.03 -2.10
CA THR A 31 -42.35 -11.24 -2.91
C THR A 31 -43.84 -11.61 -3.04
N ASP A 32 -44.30 -11.87 -4.27
CA ASP A 32 -45.69 -12.16 -4.64
C ASP A 32 -46.74 -11.13 -4.11
N THR A 33 -46.29 -9.95 -3.66
CA THR A 33 -47.14 -8.87 -3.15
C THR A 33 -47.49 -7.91 -4.29
N VAL A 34 -48.78 -7.63 -4.45
CA VAL A 34 -49.32 -6.71 -5.46
C VAL A 34 -50.07 -5.57 -4.81
N PHE A 35 -50.13 -4.43 -5.50
CA PHE A 35 -50.88 -3.26 -5.04
C PHE A 35 -52.32 -3.63 -4.69
N THR A 36 -52.67 -3.44 -3.42
CA THR A 36 -53.93 -3.87 -2.82
C THR A 36 -54.76 -2.62 -2.50
N PRO A 37 -55.64 -2.16 -3.41
CA PRO A 37 -56.30 -0.86 -3.29
C PRO A 37 -57.36 -0.78 -2.20
N GLN A 38 -57.79 -1.93 -1.63
CA GLN A 38 -58.87 -2.02 -0.64
C GLN A 38 -58.60 -3.15 0.37
N PRO A 39 -59.14 -3.09 1.60
CA PRO A 39 -58.96 -4.13 2.62
C PRO A 39 -59.47 -5.51 2.19
N THR A 40 -58.67 -6.58 2.35
CA THR A 40 -59.02 -7.90 1.78
C THR A 40 -60.15 -8.61 2.52
N ILE A 41 -60.53 -8.18 3.73
CA ILE A 41 -61.66 -8.72 4.50
C ILE A 41 -62.99 -8.73 3.71
N THR A 42 -63.09 -7.83 2.72
CA THR A 42 -64.22 -7.67 1.79
C THR A 42 -64.33 -8.75 0.72
N LEU A 43 -63.24 -9.48 0.41
CA LEU A 43 -63.19 -10.48 -0.65
C LEU A 43 -64.04 -11.71 -0.32
N SER A 44 -64.50 -12.45 -1.33
CA SER A 44 -65.34 -13.65 -1.11
C SER A 44 -64.55 -14.89 -0.65
N ASN A 45 -63.30 -15.05 -1.11
CA ASN A 45 -62.46 -16.22 -0.83
C ASN A 45 -61.91 -16.17 0.62
N PRO A 46 -62.22 -17.15 1.51
CA PRO A 46 -61.76 -17.15 2.90
C PRO A 46 -60.24 -17.11 3.11
N VAL A 47 -59.46 -17.63 2.17
CA VAL A 47 -57.98 -17.59 2.23
C VAL A 47 -57.48 -16.20 1.87
N ALA A 48 -57.99 -15.62 0.79
CA ALA A 48 -57.63 -14.27 0.35
C ALA A 48 -58.11 -13.18 1.31
N LYS A 49 -59.22 -13.40 2.03
CA LYS A 49 -59.67 -12.51 3.11
C LYS A 49 -58.56 -12.22 4.10
N LYS A 50 -57.88 -13.27 4.56
CA LYS A 50 -56.88 -13.23 5.63
C LYS A 50 -55.56 -12.57 5.26
N SER A 51 -55.29 -12.26 3.99
CA SER A 51 -53.99 -11.77 3.53
C SER A 51 -53.64 -10.40 4.12
N TYR A 52 -54.55 -9.42 3.99
CA TYR A 52 -54.37 -8.02 4.41
C TYR A 52 -55.71 -7.44 4.87
N GLU A 53 -56.26 -7.94 5.98
CA GLU A 53 -57.66 -7.66 6.39
C GLU A 53 -57.98 -6.17 6.54
N ARG A 54 -56.99 -5.35 6.91
CA ARG A 54 -57.08 -3.88 7.07
C ARG A 54 -56.57 -3.10 5.84
N GLY A 55 -55.99 -3.79 4.87
CA GLY A 55 -55.20 -3.25 3.77
C GLY A 55 -53.72 -3.60 3.89
N GLU A 56 -53.02 -3.64 2.75
CA GLU A 56 -51.56 -3.79 2.70
C GLU A 56 -50.91 -2.41 2.94
N THR A 57 -49.92 -2.36 3.81
CA THR A 57 -49.39 -1.11 4.38
C THR A 57 -48.77 -0.16 3.37
N LEU A 58 -47.98 -0.66 2.41
CA LEU A 58 -47.33 0.20 1.40
C LEU A 58 -48.34 0.65 0.32
N SER A 59 -49.29 -0.21 -0.05
CA SER A 59 -50.43 0.12 -0.91
C SER A 59 -51.33 1.20 -0.28
N TYR A 60 -51.57 1.12 1.03
CA TYR A 60 -52.28 2.17 1.77
C TYR A 60 -51.46 3.47 1.84
N ALA A 61 -50.17 3.39 2.21
CA ALA A 61 -49.29 4.55 2.31
C ALA A 61 -49.16 5.31 0.97
N ALA A 62 -49.08 4.59 -0.16
CA ALA A 62 -49.05 5.21 -1.49
C ALA A 62 -50.34 6.00 -1.78
N GLN A 63 -51.51 5.43 -1.52
CA GLN A 63 -52.81 6.12 -1.69
C GLN A 63 -52.93 7.34 -0.76
N ALA A 64 -52.46 7.24 0.49
CA ALA A 64 -52.45 8.34 1.43
C ALA A 64 -51.50 9.47 1.03
N VAL A 65 -50.32 9.17 0.47
CA VAL A 65 -49.44 10.21 -0.11
C VAL A 65 -50.13 10.90 -1.29
N VAL A 66 -50.72 10.16 -2.24
CA VAL A 66 -51.47 10.73 -3.37
C VAL A 66 -52.59 11.66 -2.90
N SER A 67 -53.40 11.22 -1.95
CA SER A 67 -54.52 12.00 -1.39
C SER A 67 -54.06 13.25 -0.62
N ILE A 68 -52.86 13.26 -0.05
CA ILE A 68 -52.27 14.42 0.64
C ILE A 68 -51.65 15.42 -0.34
N LEU A 69 -51.24 14.95 -1.53
CA LEU A 69 -50.68 15.77 -2.60
C LEU A 69 -51.73 16.41 -3.52
N ASP A 70 -53.02 16.09 -3.35
CA ASP A 70 -54.12 16.48 -4.25
C ASP A 70 -53.85 16.02 -5.70
N GLU A 71 -53.33 14.79 -5.85
CA GLU A 71 -52.94 14.20 -7.13
C GLU A 71 -53.93 13.15 -7.63
N GLU A 72 -54.17 13.14 -8.94
CA GLU A 72 -54.89 12.06 -9.63
C GLU A 72 -53.97 10.86 -9.91
N ALA A 73 -54.45 9.65 -9.64
CA ALA A 73 -53.69 8.42 -9.77
C ALA A 73 -54.42 7.32 -10.56
N GLU A 74 -53.64 6.40 -11.12
CA GLU A 74 -54.11 5.37 -12.05
C GLU A 74 -53.62 3.99 -11.62
N ILE A 75 -54.56 3.04 -11.51
CA ILE A 75 -54.29 1.61 -11.29
C ILE A 75 -54.10 0.96 -12.66
N THR A 76 -52.97 0.29 -12.87
CA THR A 76 -52.66 -0.43 -14.12
C THR A 76 -53.10 -1.90 -14.00
N LYS A 77 -52.55 -2.81 -14.83
CA LYS A 77 -52.82 -4.25 -14.69
C LYS A 77 -51.98 -4.84 -13.56
N THR A 78 -52.56 -5.73 -12.77
CA THR A 78 -51.88 -6.46 -11.69
C THR A 78 -50.71 -7.34 -12.16
N THR A 79 -50.62 -7.63 -13.46
CA THR A 79 -49.49 -8.33 -14.09
C THR A 79 -48.27 -7.45 -14.35
N ASP A 80 -48.47 -6.14 -14.44
CA ASP A 80 -47.44 -5.20 -14.90
C ASP A 80 -46.56 -4.78 -13.71
N PRO A 81 -45.29 -4.37 -13.91
CA PRO A 81 -44.39 -4.06 -12.79
C PRO A 81 -44.84 -2.83 -12.00
N LEU A 82 -45.14 -1.73 -12.71
CA LEU A 82 -45.76 -0.52 -12.16
C LEU A 82 -47.27 -0.70 -12.09
N SER A 83 -47.83 -0.72 -10.88
CA SER A 83 -49.23 -1.09 -10.60
C SER A 83 -50.15 0.05 -10.18
N TYR A 84 -49.58 1.12 -9.62
CA TYR A 84 -50.29 2.35 -9.26
C TYR A 84 -49.37 3.56 -9.48
N CYS A 85 -49.87 4.63 -10.11
CA CYS A 85 -49.06 5.79 -10.49
C CYS A 85 -49.82 7.13 -10.48
N SER A 86 -49.19 8.16 -9.89
CA SER A 86 -49.57 9.58 -9.92
C SER A 86 -48.37 10.43 -10.43
N PRO A 87 -48.45 11.76 -10.56
CA PRO A 87 -47.29 12.59 -10.86
C PRO A 87 -46.11 12.43 -9.90
N SER A 88 -46.34 12.22 -8.59
CA SER A 88 -45.29 12.12 -7.57
C SER A 88 -45.15 10.75 -6.90
N VAL A 89 -46.05 9.79 -7.15
CA VAL A 89 -46.07 8.48 -6.52
C VAL A 89 -46.04 7.36 -7.56
N ASP A 90 -45.25 6.31 -7.31
CA ASP A 90 -45.27 5.05 -8.07
C ASP A 90 -45.20 3.83 -7.13
N VAL A 91 -46.03 2.81 -7.37
CA VAL A 91 -45.97 1.51 -6.66
C VAL A 91 -45.51 0.43 -7.63
N LEU A 92 -44.49 -0.34 -7.24
CA LEU A 92 -44.04 -1.50 -8.00
C LEU A 92 -44.50 -2.78 -7.32
N ASN A 93 -45.29 -3.60 -8.03
CA ASN A 93 -45.57 -4.97 -7.61
C ASN A 93 -44.27 -5.74 -7.42
N GLY A 94 -44.18 -6.60 -6.41
CA GLY A 94 -42.96 -7.35 -6.16
C GLY A 94 -42.67 -8.43 -7.23
N PRO A 95 -41.49 -9.06 -7.18
CA PRO A 95 -41.15 -10.21 -8.01
C PRO A 95 -41.90 -11.47 -7.54
N THR A 96 -41.96 -12.50 -8.38
CA THR A 96 -42.55 -13.79 -7.96
C THR A 96 -41.66 -14.51 -6.94
N THR A 97 -42.19 -15.55 -6.27
CA THR A 97 -41.37 -16.48 -5.45
C THR A 97 -40.09 -16.94 -6.17
N LEU A 98 -40.14 -17.17 -7.48
CA LEU A 98 -39.00 -17.64 -8.30
C LEU A 98 -37.99 -16.54 -8.67
N GLY A 99 -38.26 -15.28 -8.34
CA GLY A 99 -37.30 -14.16 -8.43
C GLY A 99 -36.80 -13.81 -9.84
N SER A 100 -37.38 -14.36 -10.91
CA SER A 100 -36.93 -14.08 -12.29
C SER A 100 -37.11 -12.60 -12.69
N GLU A 101 -38.02 -11.90 -12.02
CA GLU A 101 -38.46 -10.53 -12.35
C GLU A 101 -37.69 -9.44 -11.59
N VAL A 102 -36.77 -9.78 -10.67
CA VAL A 102 -36.06 -8.79 -9.82
C VAL A 102 -35.31 -7.74 -10.64
N GLY A 103 -34.70 -8.15 -11.76
CA GLY A 103 -34.05 -7.24 -12.69
C GLY A 103 -35.01 -6.28 -13.37
N GLU A 104 -36.25 -6.71 -13.60
CA GLU A 104 -37.31 -5.87 -14.19
C GLU A 104 -37.81 -4.83 -13.20
N ARG A 105 -37.94 -5.20 -11.92
CA ARG A 105 -38.30 -4.24 -10.85
C ARG A 105 -37.21 -3.19 -10.66
N VAL A 106 -35.94 -3.61 -10.54
CA VAL A 106 -34.79 -2.68 -10.44
C VAL A 106 -34.69 -1.78 -11.67
N ALA A 107 -34.77 -2.32 -12.88
CA ALA A 107 -34.65 -1.53 -14.12
C ALA A 107 -35.80 -0.50 -14.26
N GLN A 108 -37.03 -0.87 -13.90
CA GLN A 108 -38.16 0.04 -13.98
C GLN A 108 -38.14 1.09 -12.85
N ALA A 109 -37.73 0.74 -11.63
CA ALA A 109 -37.54 1.71 -10.55
C ALA A 109 -36.46 2.74 -10.87
N VAL A 110 -35.31 2.31 -11.40
CA VAL A 110 -34.24 3.21 -11.84
C VAL A 110 -34.74 4.14 -12.94
N PHE A 111 -35.49 3.64 -13.93
CA PHE A 111 -36.11 4.47 -14.96
C PHE A 111 -37.08 5.52 -14.38
N LEU A 112 -38.00 5.12 -13.49
CA LEU A 112 -38.98 6.03 -12.88
C LEU A 112 -38.30 7.10 -12.01
N ILE A 113 -37.25 6.74 -11.27
CA ILE A 113 -36.46 7.71 -10.49
C ILE A 113 -35.67 8.66 -11.39
N LEU A 114 -35.07 8.19 -12.49
CA LEU A 114 -34.40 9.07 -13.46
C LEU A 114 -35.39 10.01 -14.16
N ARG A 115 -36.60 9.53 -14.47
CA ARG A 115 -37.70 10.33 -15.02
C ARG A 115 -38.18 11.38 -14.01
N ALA A 116 -38.32 11.02 -12.74
CA ALA A 116 -38.63 11.95 -11.65
C ALA A 116 -37.55 13.04 -11.51
N ILE A 117 -36.26 12.66 -11.49
CA ILE A 117 -35.14 13.61 -11.45
C ILE A 117 -35.16 14.52 -12.69
N ALA A 118 -35.49 13.99 -13.86
CA ALA A 118 -35.68 14.75 -15.08
C ALA A 118 -36.87 15.75 -15.03
N GLU A 119 -37.95 15.45 -14.30
CA GLU A 119 -39.04 16.41 -14.01
C GLU A 119 -38.63 17.52 -13.02
N GLY A 120 -37.45 17.41 -12.40
CA GLY A 120 -36.95 18.37 -11.40
C GLY A 120 -37.16 17.94 -9.95
N LYS A 121 -37.50 16.67 -9.69
CA LYS A 121 -37.65 16.12 -8.33
C LYS A 121 -36.28 16.11 -7.62
N LYS A 122 -36.22 16.64 -6.39
CA LYS A 122 -34.99 16.89 -5.61
C LYS A 122 -34.87 16.00 -4.38
N THR A 123 -35.88 15.19 -4.08
CA THR A 123 -35.84 14.22 -2.98
C THR A 123 -36.67 12.99 -3.34
N ILE A 124 -36.02 11.83 -3.30
CA ILE A 124 -36.59 10.51 -3.60
C ILE A 124 -36.81 9.77 -2.29
N GLN A 125 -38.06 9.38 -2.03
CA GLN A 125 -38.46 8.53 -0.90
C GLN A 125 -38.66 7.10 -1.42
N ILE A 126 -38.02 6.11 -0.78
CA ILE A 126 -38.15 4.70 -1.18
C ILE A 126 -38.66 3.91 0.02
N ALA A 127 -39.96 3.58 0.06
CA ALA A 127 -40.55 2.79 1.16
C ALA A 127 -40.86 1.38 0.67
N ALA A 128 -40.11 0.39 1.17
CA ALA A 128 -40.03 -0.92 0.53
C ALA A 128 -40.06 -2.08 1.54
N HIS A 129 -40.51 -3.26 1.10
CA HIS A 129 -40.60 -4.47 1.93
C HIS A 129 -39.98 -5.69 1.24
N SER A 130 -39.42 -6.63 2.01
CA SER A 130 -39.02 -7.96 1.52
C SER A 130 -38.01 -7.88 0.35
N ARG A 131 -38.22 -8.62 -0.75
CA ARG A 131 -37.41 -8.49 -1.97
C ARG A 131 -37.43 -7.08 -2.55
N GLY A 132 -38.54 -6.34 -2.48
CA GLY A 132 -38.60 -4.93 -2.87
C GLY A 132 -37.62 -4.04 -2.08
N ALA A 133 -37.36 -4.34 -0.81
CA ALA A 133 -36.35 -3.66 0.00
C ALA A 133 -34.90 -4.05 -0.40
N VAL A 134 -34.67 -5.26 -0.92
CA VAL A 134 -33.38 -5.67 -1.52
C VAL A 134 -33.17 -5.04 -2.90
N GLU A 135 -34.22 -5.01 -3.72
CA GLU A 135 -34.25 -4.27 -4.99
C GLU A 135 -33.91 -2.80 -4.74
N SER A 136 -34.45 -2.20 -3.67
CA SER A 136 -34.13 -0.82 -3.23
C SER A 136 -32.65 -0.61 -2.93
N VAL A 137 -31.96 -1.57 -2.29
CA VAL A 137 -30.50 -1.51 -2.10
C VAL A 137 -29.77 -1.46 -3.44
N LEU A 138 -30.18 -2.28 -4.42
CA LEU A 138 -29.56 -2.26 -5.75
C LEU A 138 -29.93 -1.01 -6.57
N ILE A 139 -31.15 -0.50 -6.44
CA ILE A 139 -31.60 0.75 -7.09
C ILE A 139 -30.70 1.92 -6.67
N MET A 140 -30.40 2.05 -5.38
CA MET A 140 -29.47 3.04 -4.86
C MET A 140 -28.06 2.88 -5.46
N HIS A 141 -27.54 1.64 -5.52
CA HIS A 141 -26.24 1.37 -6.15
C HIS A 141 -26.21 1.62 -7.67
N GLU A 142 -27.29 1.32 -8.41
CA GLU A 142 -27.40 1.66 -9.83
C GLU A 142 -27.42 3.17 -10.04
N LEU A 143 -28.17 3.94 -9.23
CA LEU A 143 -28.22 5.40 -9.33
C LEU A 143 -26.85 6.04 -9.11
N ALA A 144 -26.06 5.60 -8.13
CA ALA A 144 -24.67 6.06 -7.96
C ALA A 144 -23.76 5.61 -9.11
N ARG A 145 -23.93 4.40 -9.64
CA ARG A 145 -23.18 3.94 -10.83
C ARG A 145 -23.48 4.82 -12.05
N ILE A 146 -24.75 5.11 -12.32
CA ILE A 146 -25.21 5.95 -13.43
C ILE A 146 -24.68 7.39 -13.27
N LYS A 147 -24.79 7.97 -12.08
CA LYS A 147 -24.19 9.27 -11.71
C LYS A 147 -22.68 9.31 -11.96
N LYS A 148 -21.96 8.23 -11.61
CA LYS A 148 -20.52 8.11 -11.86
C LYS A 148 -20.21 8.00 -13.37
N THR A 149 -20.82 7.04 -14.08
CA THR A 149 -20.55 6.80 -15.51
C THR A 149 -20.94 8.00 -16.39
N LEU A 150 -22.02 8.73 -16.08
CA LEU A 150 -22.37 9.97 -16.81
C LEU A 150 -21.33 11.09 -16.61
N GLY A 151 -20.60 11.11 -15.49
CA GLY A 151 -19.51 12.06 -15.25
C GLY A 151 -18.18 11.66 -15.87
N GLU A 152 -17.86 10.36 -15.88
CA GLU A 152 -16.60 9.83 -16.45
C GLU A 152 -16.67 9.62 -17.97
N GLU A 153 -17.83 9.20 -18.49
CA GLU A 153 -18.07 8.90 -19.92
C GLU A 153 -19.29 9.68 -20.48
N PRO A 154 -19.31 11.03 -20.45
CA PRO A 154 -20.48 11.83 -20.83
C PRO A 154 -20.93 11.65 -22.30
N HIS A 155 -20.06 11.12 -23.16
CA HIS A 155 -20.37 10.78 -24.55
C HIS A 155 -21.16 9.48 -24.71
N GLN A 156 -21.18 8.60 -23.72
CA GLN A 156 -21.96 7.35 -23.72
C GLN A 156 -23.47 7.67 -23.69
N SER A 157 -24.30 6.89 -24.40
CA SER A 157 -25.76 7.07 -24.38
C SER A 157 -26.33 6.63 -23.02
N LEU A 158 -27.42 7.24 -22.55
CA LEU A 158 -28.10 6.82 -21.33
C LEU A 158 -28.57 5.36 -21.42
N PHE A 159 -28.96 4.90 -22.61
CA PHE A 159 -29.27 3.48 -22.85
C PHE A 159 -28.07 2.58 -22.59
N ASP A 160 -26.87 2.96 -23.05
CA ASP A 160 -25.64 2.20 -22.82
C ASP A 160 -25.18 2.26 -21.35
N VAL A 161 -25.32 3.42 -20.70
CA VAL A 161 -25.06 3.56 -19.25
C VAL A 161 -25.98 2.65 -18.44
N LEU A 162 -27.26 2.55 -18.77
CA LEU A 162 -28.20 1.62 -18.14
C LEU A 162 -27.83 0.16 -18.46
N ARG A 163 -27.48 -0.15 -19.71
CA ARG A 163 -27.02 -1.48 -20.17
C ARG A 163 -25.70 -1.91 -19.50
N GLY A 164 -24.94 -0.97 -18.94
CA GLY A 164 -23.73 -1.20 -18.15
C GLY A 164 -23.94 -1.75 -16.72
N SER A 165 -25.18 -2.07 -16.30
CA SER A 165 -25.40 -2.66 -14.96
C SER A 165 -24.56 -3.93 -14.73
N PRO A 166 -23.88 -4.09 -13.58
CA PRO A 166 -23.16 -5.32 -13.23
C PRO A 166 -24.11 -6.51 -13.00
N CYS A 167 -25.36 -6.26 -12.58
CA CYS A 167 -26.35 -7.30 -12.37
C CYS A 167 -26.89 -7.83 -13.71
N SER A 168 -26.74 -9.13 -13.96
CA SER A 168 -27.21 -9.80 -15.18
C SER A 168 -28.71 -9.64 -15.41
N TYR A 169 -29.54 -9.84 -14.37
CA TYR A 169 -31.00 -9.67 -14.44
C TYR A 169 -31.38 -8.24 -14.82
N THR A 170 -30.77 -7.23 -14.18
CA THR A 170 -31.04 -5.82 -14.47
C THR A 170 -30.60 -5.44 -15.89
N ARG A 171 -29.43 -5.93 -16.33
CA ARG A 171 -28.93 -5.76 -17.70
C ARG A 171 -29.87 -6.35 -18.75
N ALA A 172 -30.39 -7.56 -18.51
CA ALA A 172 -31.35 -8.21 -19.40
C ALA A 172 -32.69 -7.45 -19.44
N ALA A 173 -33.18 -7.00 -18.28
CA ALA A 173 -34.39 -6.19 -18.18
C ALA A 173 -34.28 -4.83 -18.90
N VAL A 174 -33.13 -4.15 -18.80
CA VAL A 174 -32.88 -2.90 -19.54
C VAL A 174 -32.97 -3.14 -21.07
N GLN A 175 -32.43 -4.26 -21.56
CA GLN A 175 -32.51 -4.64 -22.97
C GLN A 175 -33.92 -5.10 -23.41
N LYS A 176 -34.73 -5.63 -22.47
CA LYS A 176 -36.13 -6.02 -22.68
C LYS A 176 -37.05 -4.79 -22.78
N PHE A 177 -36.85 -3.81 -21.90
CA PHE A 177 -37.76 -2.68 -21.71
C PHE A 177 -37.40 -1.45 -22.55
N PHE A 178 -36.12 -1.12 -22.66
CA PHE A 178 -35.68 0.16 -23.21
C PHE A 178 -35.00 0.00 -24.57
N LYS A 179 -34.92 1.10 -25.30
CA LYS A 179 -34.17 1.25 -26.56
C LYS A 179 -33.45 2.60 -26.54
N ASN A 180 -32.40 2.71 -27.34
CA ASN A 180 -31.74 4.00 -27.57
C ASN A 180 -32.70 4.96 -28.31
N THR A 181 -32.54 6.27 -28.12
CA THR A 181 -33.49 7.31 -28.57
C THR A 181 -32.76 8.51 -29.15
N GLU A 182 -33.29 9.09 -30.23
CA GLU A 182 -32.69 10.25 -30.91
C GLU A 182 -32.68 11.51 -30.04
N ALA A 183 -33.50 11.57 -28.98
CA ALA A 183 -33.53 12.66 -28.00
C ALA A 183 -32.35 12.65 -27.01
N ASP A 184 -31.49 11.62 -27.04
CA ASP A 184 -30.36 11.47 -26.11
C ASP A 184 -29.18 12.38 -26.47
N HIS A 185 -29.34 13.67 -26.19
CA HIS A 185 -28.34 14.71 -26.47
C HIS A 185 -27.39 14.95 -25.29
N LEU A 186 -26.12 15.22 -25.59
CA LEU A 186 -25.05 15.42 -24.61
C LEU A 186 -25.38 16.46 -23.54
N ASP A 187 -26.01 17.57 -23.91
CA ASP A 187 -26.31 18.66 -22.97
C ASP A 187 -27.52 18.35 -22.06
N LEU A 188 -28.46 17.53 -22.53
CA LEU A 188 -29.52 16.97 -21.67
C LEU A 188 -28.95 15.91 -20.71
N ARG A 189 -27.98 15.10 -21.13
CA ARG A 189 -27.25 14.18 -20.22
C ARG A 189 -26.47 14.92 -19.14
N LYS A 190 -25.87 16.09 -19.45
CA LYS A 190 -25.26 16.97 -18.43
C LYS A 190 -26.31 17.49 -17.44
N LEU A 191 -27.43 18.02 -17.92
CA LEU A 191 -28.51 18.50 -17.04
C LEU A 191 -29.08 17.38 -16.14
N LEU A 192 -29.20 16.16 -16.67
CA LEU A 192 -29.57 14.98 -15.88
C LEU A 192 -28.51 14.65 -14.81
N LEU A 193 -27.22 14.74 -15.16
CA LEU A 193 -26.11 14.56 -14.22
C LEU A 193 -26.12 15.63 -13.13
N ASP A 194 -26.36 16.90 -13.45
CA ASP A 194 -26.39 18.01 -12.48
C ASP A 194 -27.55 17.85 -11.47
N ARG A 195 -28.71 17.36 -11.95
CA ARG A 195 -29.85 16.99 -11.07
C ARG A 195 -29.56 15.71 -10.28
N LEU A 196 -28.90 14.70 -10.86
CA LEU A 196 -28.38 13.52 -10.14
C LEU A 196 -27.29 13.87 -9.11
N GLN A 197 -26.55 14.98 -9.29
CA GLN A 197 -25.57 15.44 -8.33
C GLN A 197 -26.22 15.97 -7.04
N THR A 198 -27.37 16.61 -7.16
CA THR A 198 -28.06 17.35 -6.08
C THR A 198 -29.29 16.66 -5.49
N VAL A 199 -29.80 15.58 -6.10
CA VAL A 199 -30.90 14.79 -5.56
C VAL A 199 -30.54 14.09 -4.25
N ARG A 200 -31.46 14.11 -3.28
CA ARG A 200 -31.37 13.37 -2.02
C ARG A 200 -32.17 12.06 -2.09
N ILE A 201 -31.66 10.96 -1.52
CA ILE A 201 -32.30 9.64 -1.53
C ILE A 201 -32.50 9.15 -0.08
N ASN A 202 -33.74 8.82 0.28
CA ASN A 202 -34.11 8.40 1.63
C ASN A 202 -34.86 7.05 1.60
N PRO A 203 -34.19 5.92 1.86
CA PRO A 203 -34.83 4.60 1.98
C PRO A 203 -35.42 4.32 3.37
N PHE A 204 -36.66 3.82 3.40
CA PHE A 204 -37.31 3.17 4.54
C PHE A 204 -37.49 1.68 4.19
N LEU A 205 -36.65 0.81 4.75
CA LEU A 205 -36.54 -0.59 4.36
C LEU A 205 -37.14 -1.52 5.44
N ILE A 206 -38.13 -2.32 5.05
CA ILE A 206 -38.78 -3.30 5.93
C ILE A 206 -38.32 -4.70 5.55
N ASP A 207 -37.49 -5.28 6.40
CA ASP A 207 -37.05 -6.68 6.36
C ASP A 207 -36.53 -7.15 4.98
N PRO A 208 -35.44 -6.54 4.46
CA PRO A 208 -34.89 -6.86 3.15
C PRO A 208 -34.40 -8.31 3.08
N VAL A 209 -35.17 -9.17 2.40
CA VAL A 209 -34.90 -10.60 2.22
C VAL A 209 -34.65 -10.88 0.74
N PRO A 210 -33.45 -11.32 0.32
CA PRO A 210 -33.16 -11.64 -1.09
C PRO A 210 -33.82 -12.96 -1.55
N GLY A 211 -34.29 -13.75 -0.58
CA GLY A 211 -34.51 -15.18 -0.72
C GLY A 211 -33.20 -15.93 -0.49
N GLY A 212 -33.22 -16.88 0.44
CA GLY A 212 -32.22 -17.94 0.54
C GLY A 212 -32.47 -19.09 -0.43
N GLY A 213 -31.58 -20.07 -0.44
CA GLY A 213 -31.74 -21.27 -1.26
C GLY A 213 -32.78 -22.21 -0.64
N PHE A 214 -34.03 -22.14 -1.10
CA PHE A 214 -35.03 -23.13 -0.70
C PHE A 214 -34.67 -24.49 -1.28
N LEU A 215 -34.61 -25.53 -0.43
CA LEU A 215 -33.94 -26.80 -0.74
C LEU A 215 -32.55 -26.58 -1.37
N LYS A 216 -31.87 -25.47 -1.05
CA LYS A 216 -30.64 -24.97 -1.69
C LYS A 216 -30.69 -24.74 -3.21
N ILE A 217 -31.86 -24.66 -3.85
CA ILE A 217 -32.02 -24.50 -5.31
C ILE A 217 -31.21 -23.31 -5.85
N PRO A 218 -30.19 -23.55 -6.71
CA PRO A 218 -29.52 -22.50 -7.48
C PRO A 218 -30.54 -21.66 -8.27
N GLY A 219 -30.44 -20.33 -8.14
CA GLY A 219 -31.33 -19.40 -8.84
C GLY A 219 -32.58 -18.95 -8.08
N ILE A 220 -32.95 -19.59 -6.95
CA ILE A 220 -33.99 -19.05 -6.03
C ILE A 220 -33.38 -18.06 -5.04
N ALA A 221 -32.16 -18.35 -4.58
CA ALA A 221 -31.36 -17.40 -3.82
C ALA A 221 -30.85 -16.30 -4.76
N TRP A 222 -31.39 -15.08 -4.66
CA TRP A 222 -30.79 -13.94 -5.33
C TRP A 222 -29.46 -13.61 -4.65
N LYS A 223 -28.40 -13.37 -5.43
CA LYS A 223 -27.05 -13.09 -4.92
C LYS A 223 -26.41 -11.97 -5.75
N ASP A 224 -26.10 -10.86 -5.10
CA ASP A 224 -25.35 -9.71 -5.62
C ASP A 224 -24.44 -9.20 -4.48
N ASP A 225 -23.16 -8.96 -4.74
CA ASP A 225 -22.21 -8.53 -3.69
C ASP A 225 -22.60 -7.17 -3.07
N ARG A 226 -23.40 -6.37 -3.78
CA ARG A 226 -23.83 -5.03 -3.35
C ARG A 226 -24.88 -5.04 -2.25
N PHE A 227 -25.55 -6.17 -1.99
CA PHE A 227 -26.42 -6.32 -0.80
C PHE A 227 -25.72 -6.00 0.52
N TYR A 228 -24.40 -6.18 0.55
CA TYR A 228 -23.56 -6.01 1.73
C TYR A 228 -22.65 -4.79 1.65
N GLN A 229 -22.63 -4.09 0.52
CA GLN A 229 -21.91 -2.82 0.39
C GLN A 229 -22.70 -1.72 1.10
N GLN A 230 -22.12 -0.52 1.23
CA GLN A 230 -22.85 0.64 1.73
C GLN A 230 -23.57 1.31 0.55
N PRO A 231 -24.92 1.30 0.50
CA PRO A 231 -25.65 2.02 -0.53
C PRO A 231 -25.59 3.54 -0.28
N PRO A 232 -25.73 4.37 -1.33
CA PRO A 232 -25.84 5.81 -1.20
C PRO A 232 -27.22 6.21 -0.67
N PHE A 233 -27.25 6.94 0.44
CA PHE A 233 -28.45 7.55 1.04
C PHE A 233 -28.08 8.81 1.81
N ASP A 234 -29.06 9.70 2.01
CA ASP A 234 -28.95 10.89 2.85
C ASP A 234 -29.45 10.61 4.28
N ASN A 235 -30.58 9.90 4.38
CA ASN A 235 -31.18 9.42 5.64
C ASN A 235 -31.75 8.02 5.38
N TYR A 236 -31.79 7.14 6.37
CA TYR A 236 -32.42 5.82 6.22
C TYR A 236 -33.20 5.41 7.47
N GLU A 237 -34.13 4.49 7.30
CA GLU A 237 -34.61 3.63 8.38
C GLU A 237 -34.61 2.17 7.91
N LEU A 238 -34.26 1.23 8.79
CA LEU A 238 -34.21 -0.20 8.51
C LEU A 238 -34.90 -0.96 9.64
N LEU A 239 -35.96 -1.69 9.33
CA LEU A 239 -36.71 -2.52 10.27
C LEU A 239 -36.45 -4.00 10.00
N LEU A 240 -36.25 -4.82 11.04
CA LEU A 240 -36.19 -6.28 10.94
C LEU A 240 -37.17 -6.96 11.90
N TYR A 241 -37.81 -8.04 11.47
CA TYR A 241 -38.76 -8.80 12.29
C TYR A 241 -38.08 -9.82 13.22
N ARG A 242 -38.42 -9.80 14.51
CA ARG A 242 -37.89 -10.72 15.53
C ARG A 242 -38.35 -12.16 15.36
N ASP A 243 -39.64 -12.38 15.11
CA ASP A 243 -40.31 -13.68 15.31
C ASP A 243 -40.46 -14.49 14.02
N GLU A 244 -39.92 -13.99 12.89
CA GLU A 244 -39.84 -14.72 11.62
C GLU A 244 -38.89 -15.93 11.70
N ARG A 245 -39.35 -17.12 11.31
CA ARG A 245 -38.61 -18.38 11.45
C ARG A 245 -38.53 -19.23 10.18
N THR A 246 -39.02 -18.77 9.03
CA THR A 246 -39.03 -19.57 7.80
C THR A 246 -37.64 -19.71 7.16
N ARG A 247 -37.32 -20.89 6.61
CA ARG A 247 -36.16 -21.09 5.72
C ARG A 247 -36.18 -20.05 4.60
N CYS A 248 -35.01 -19.52 4.25
CA CYS A 248 -34.83 -18.55 3.16
C CYS A 248 -35.29 -17.12 3.47
N PHE A 249 -35.80 -16.86 4.69
CA PHE A 249 -36.14 -15.52 5.18
C PHE A 249 -35.03 -14.94 6.09
N THR A 250 -33.75 -15.22 5.76
CA THR A 250 -32.61 -14.51 6.36
C THR A 250 -32.52 -13.11 5.74
N PRO A 251 -32.68 -12.02 6.49
CA PRO A 251 -32.61 -10.67 5.95
C PRO A 251 -31.17 -10.18 5.86
N ILE A 252 -30.90 -9.23 4.98
CA ILE A 252 -29.60 -8.56 4.83
C ILE A 252 -29.54 -7.27 5.67
N VAL A 253 -28.35 -6.92 6.17
CA VAL A 253 -28.05 -5.58 6.67
C VAL A 253 -26.87 -5.04 5.87
N PRO A 254 -27.07 -4.05 4.99
CA PRO A 254 -25.99 -3.41 4.23
C PRO A 254 -24.99 -2.70 5.15
N ASN A 255 -23.75 -2.51 4.68
CA ASN A 255 -22.76 -1.75 5.45
C ASN A 255 -23.22 -0.30 5.68
N GLY A 256 -22.86 0.28 6.83
CA GLY A 256 -23.30 1.63 7.21
C GLY A 256 -24.75 1.73 7.71
N MET A 257 -25.54 0.65 7.59
CA MET A 257 -26.89 0.57 8.19
C MET A 257 -26.87 -0.20 9.52
N GLN A 258 -27.80 0.17 10.42
CA GLN A 258 -28.15 -0.56 11.64
C GLN A 258 -29.66 -0.76 11.70
N PRO A 259 -30.17 -1.96 12.05
CA PRO A 259 -31.60 -2.23 12.08
C PRO A 259 -32.24 -1.91 13.44
N LEU A 260 -33.44 -1.33 13.42
CA LEU A 260 -34.37 -1.41 14.52
C LEU A 260 -35.13 -2.74 14.44
N ILE A 261 -35.16 -3.49 15.54
CA ILE A 261 -35.94 -4.74 15.60
C ILE A 261 -37.39 -4.42 15.97
N ILE A 262 -38.33 -5.16 15.40
CA ILE A 262 -39.76 -5.12 15.74
C ILE A 262 -40.32 -6.55 15.93
N PRO A 263 -41.33 -6.77 16.79
CA PRO A 263 -41.98 -8.07 16.94
C PRO A 263 -42.75 -8.50 15.69
N GLY A 264 -43.12 -9.77 15.67
CA GLY A 264 -43.88 -10.39 14.58
C GLY A 264 -42.99 -11.06 13.55
N HIS A 265 -43.63 -11.58 12.52
CA HIS A 265 -42.99 -12.31 11.43
C HIS A 265 -43.00 -11.46 10.14
N HIS A 266 -42.44 -11.96 9.04
CA HIS A 266 -42.17 -11.20 7.82
C HIS A 266 -43.36 -10.43 7.21
N GLY A 267 -44.61 -10.85 7.47
CA GLY A 267 -45.81 -10.19 6.98
C GLY A 267 -46.49 -9.23 7.97
N SER A 268 -46.03 -9.15 9.22
CA SER A 268 -46.80 -8.52 10.30
C SER A 268 -46.98 -7.01 10.13
N ALA A 269 -45.94 -6.25 9.78
CA ALA A 269 -46.09 -4.82 9.50
C ALA A 269 -46.70 -4.52 8.12
N SER A 270 -46.75 -5.52 7.22
CA SER A 270 -47.42 -5.42 5.92
C SER A 270 -48.94 -5.65 6.03
N GLY A 271 -49.44 -6.13 7.17
CA GLY A 271 -50.87 -6.31 7.45
C GLY A 271 -51.33 -7.75 7.73
N ASN A 272 -50.44 -8.74 7.78
CA ASN A 272 -50.80 -10.11 8.17
C ASN A 272 -50.87 -10.24 9.70
N ARG A 273 -52.08 -10.45 10.23
CA ARG A 273 -52.36 -10.68 11.66
C ARG A 273 -52.19 -12.14 12.12
N TYR A 274 -51.97 -13.07 11.19
CA TYR A 274 -51.92 -14.51 11.42
C TYR A 274 -50.48 -15.05 11.37
N ASN A 275 -50.29 -16.34 11.66
CA ASN A 275 -49.02 -16.98 11.31
C ASN A 275 -48.93 -17.22 9.79
N GLN A 276 -47.80 -17.76 9.33
CA GLN A 276 -47.53 -18.00 7.90
C GLN A 276 -48.34 -19.15 7.29
N GLN A 277 -49.15 -19.83 8.10
CA GLN A 277 -50.12 -20.85 7.70
C GLN A 277 -51.58 -20.34 7.83
N LEU A 278 -51.78 -19.04 8.09
CA LEU A 278 -53.06 -18.35 8.26
C LEU A 278 -53.90 -18.82 9.47
N GLU A 279 -53.24 -19.44 10.45
CA GLU A 279 -53.86 -19.93 11.69
C GLU A 279 -54.13 -18.79 12.68
N GLU A 280 -55.19 -18.96 13.49
CA GLU A 280 -55.51 -18.04 14.58
C GLU A 280 -54.51 -18.15 15.74
N LEU A 281 -54.28 -17.04 16.44
CA LEU A 281 -53.58 -17.04 17.73
C LEU A 281 -54.34 -17.90 18.75
N PRO A 282 -53.67 -18.72 19.60
CA PRO A 282 -54.33 -19.48 20.66
C PRO A 282 -55.20 -18.63 21.58
N ALA A 283 -56.33 -19.20 22.03
CA ALA A 283 -57.31 -18.48 22.85
C ALA A 283 -56.88 -18.25 24.31
N ASN A 284 -55.77 -18.85 24.75
CA ASN A 284 -55.21 -18.68 26.10
C ASN A 284 -54.24 -17.49 26.22
N ILE A 285 -53.80 -16.90 25.10
CA ILE A 285 -52.97 -15.69 25.09
C ILE A 285 -53.85 -14.51 25.51
N LYS A 286 -53.39 -13.65 26.43
CA LYS A 286 -54.26 -12.61 27.02
C LYS A 286 -54.52 -11.45 26.06
N ASN A 287 -53.46 -10.89 25.49
CA ASN A 287 -53.53 -9.78 24.53
C ASN A 287 -53.18 -10.36 23.14
N ARG A 288 -54.13 -10.33 22.20
CA ARG A 288 -54.09 -11.07 20.91
C ARG A 288 -54.14 -10.15 19.68
N ASP A 289 -53.72 -8.89 19.82
CA ASP A 289 -53.72 -7.91 18.74
C ASP A 289 -52.33 -7.70 18.12
N THR A 290 -52.06 -8.52 17.12
CA THR A 290 -50.87 -8.48 16.28
C THR A 290 -50.90 -7.37 15.21
N THR A 291 -52.00 -6.64 15.07
CA THR A 291 -52.11 -5.53 14.10
C THR A 291 -51.44 -4.26 14.59
N THR A 292 -51.15 -4.17 15.90
CA THR A 292 -50.42 -3.07 16.55
C THR A 292 -49.06 -2.73 15.92
N VAL A 293 -48.36 -3.72 15.34
CA VAL A 293 -47.10 -3.50 14.58
C VAL A 293 -47.34 -2.82 13.23
N GLN A 294 -48.48 -3.06 12.57
CA GLN A 294 -48.86 -2.35 11.35
C GLN A 294 -49.07 -0.86 11.61
N ASP A 295 -49.79 -0.51 12.68
CA ASP A 295 -50.06 0.88 13.07
C ASP A 295 -48.78 1.66 13.37
N LEU A 296 -47.88 1.03 14.13
CA LEU A 296 -46.57 1.57 14.49
C LEU A 296 -45.75 1.90 13.23
N VAL A 297 -45.64 0.95 12.29
CA VAL A 297 -44.84 1.13 11.07
C VAL A 297 -45.48 2.14 10.12
N LEU A 298 -46.81 2.17 10.02
CA LEU A 298 -47.52 3.20 9.25
C LEU A 298 -47.22 4.61 9.79
N CYS A 299 -47.26 4.81 11.11
CA CYS A 299 -46.90 6.09 11.73
C CYS A 299 -45.42 6.45 11.47
N LYS A 300 -44.51 5.46 11.55
CA LYS A 300 -43.07 5.68 11.34
C LYS A 300 -42.72 6.00 9.89
N ILE A 301 -43.37 5.40 8.89
CA ILE A 301 -43.23 5.77 7.48
C ILE A 301 -43.56 7.26 7.28
N PHE A 302 -44.72 7.72 7.78
CA PHE A 302 -45.11 9.13 7.64
C PHE A 302 -44.27 10.09 8.49
N HIS A 303 -43.74 9.64 9.63
CA HIS A 303 -42.77 10.43 10.41
C HIS A 303 -41.43 10.60 9.67
N PHE A 304 -40.90 9.51 9.08
CA PHE A 304 -39.69 9.53 8.26
C PHE A 304 -39.85 10.42 7.01
N PHE A 305 -40.97 10.28 6.31
CA PHE A 305 -41.32 11.18 5.21
C PHE A 305 -41.43 12.63 5.68
N HIS A 306 -42.03 12.92 6.84
CA HIS A 306 -42.08 14.28 7.37
C HIS A 306 -40.68 14.83 7.66
N LYS A 307 -39.84 14.12 8.44
CA LYS A 307 -38.47 14.56 8.77
C LYS A 307 -37.62 14.87 7.54
N THR A 308 -37.78 14.12 6.45
CA THR A 308 -36.93 14.24 5.25
C THR A 308 -37.47 15.19 4.17
N THR A 309 -38.78 15.49 4.17
CA THR A 309 -39.43 16.39 3.17
C THR A 309 -40.03 17.67 3.74
N GLY A 310 -40.46 17.68 5.01
CA GLY A 310 -41.30 18.71 5.61
C GLY A 310 -42.78 18.66 5.21
N LEU A 311 -43.18 17.84 4.23
CA LEU A 311 -44.49 17.93 3.56
C LEU A 311 -45.67 17.55 4.47
N PHE A 312 -45.53 16.49 5.27
CA PHE A 312 -46.59 15.95 6.11
C PHE A 312 -46.72 16.68 7.46
N ALA A 313 -46.77 18.01 7.44
CA ALA A 313 -46.88 18.85 8.64
C ALA A 313 -48.15 18.56 9.47
N PRO A 314 -48.21 18.93 10.77
CA PRO A 314 -49.41 18.75 11.59
C PRO A 314 -50.66 19.41 11.01
N ASN A 315 -51.61 18.60 10.52
CA ASN A 315 -52.86 19.07 9.92
C ASN A 315 -53.92 17.96 9.85
N THR A 316 -55.19 18.34 9.79
CA THR A 316 -56.32 17.42 9.54
C THR A 316 -56.50 17.22 8.04
N TYR A 317 -55.84 16.21 7.48
CA TYR A 317 -55.96 15.88 6.04
C TYR A 317 -57.28 15.18 5.69
N GLY A 318 -57.96 14.55 6.66
CA GLY A 318 -59.30 13.98 6.47
C GLY A 318 -59.33 12.72 5.59
N LEU A 319 -58.30 11.88 5.68
CA LEU A 319 -58.16 10.66 4.87
C LEU A 319 -59.36 9.73 5.07
N ASN A 320 -59.91 9.25 3.96
CA ASN A 320 -61.01 8.29 3.91
C ASN A 320 -60.85 7.43 2.65
N LEU A 321 -59.87 6.55 2.66
CA LEU A 321 -59.47 5.73 1.51
C LEU A 321 -60.26 4.41 1.44
N SER A 322 -61.34 4.31 2.23
CA SER A 322 -62.07 3.06 2.51
C SER A 322 -61.21 1.99 3.21
N HIS A 323 -60.19 2.43 3.96
CA HIS A 323 -59.39 1.60 4.87
C HIS A 323 -59.61 2.05 6.32
N PRO A 324 -60.84 1.96 6.88
CA PRO A 324 -61.28 2.75 8.03
C PRO A 324 -60.40 2.63 9.28
N GLU A 325 -59.74 1.50 9.49
CA GLU A 325 -58.80 1.30 10.61
C GLU A 325 -57.46 2.01 10.38
N LEU A 326 -56.88 1.93 9.17
CA LEU A 326 -55.64 2.61 8.81
C LEU A 326 -55.85 4.12 8.64
N ASP A 327 -57.01 4.52 8.08
CA ASP A 327 -57.49 5.90 8.03
C ASP A 327 -57.61 6.49 9.44
N GLY A 328 -58.13 5.73 10.40
CA GLY A 328 -58.18 6.15 11.82
C GLY A 328 -56.80 6.37 12.44
N VAL A 329 -55.86 5.44 12.22
CA VAL A 329 -54.47 5.53 12.71
C VAL A 329 -53.74 6.71 12.09
N LEU A 330 -53.77 6.85 10.76
CA LEU A 330 -52.98 7.87 10.07
C LEU A 330 -53.57 9.28 10.25
N ASN A 331 -54.90 9.47 10.29
CA ASN A 331 -55.48 10.75 10.66
C ASN A 331 -55.09 11.17 12.09
N ARG A 332 -55.07 10.22 13.05
CA ARG A 332 -54.62 10.48 14.43
C ARG A 332 -53.16 10.93 14.47
N PHE A 333 -52.28 10.30 13.70
CA PHE A 333 -50.87 10.68 13.63
C PHE A 333 -50.65 12.03 12.93
N LEU A 334 -51.27 12.24 11.77
CA LEU A 334 -51.07 13.46 10.98
C LEU A 334 -51.65 14.70 11.65
N GLY A 335 -52.80 14.58 12.32
CA GLY A 335 -53.43 15.68 13.06
C GLY A 335 -52.77 16.02 14.41
N ALA A 336 -51.88 15.17 14.93
CA ALA A 336 -51.11 15.45 16.14
C ALA A 336 -50.01 16.48 15.87
N THR A 337 -49.75 17.38 16.82
CA THR A 337 -48.64 18.34 16.72
C THR A 337 -47.27 17.63 16.74
N GLU A 338 -46.20 18.31 16.32
CA GLU A 338 -44.86 17.72 16.31
C GLU A 338 -44.42 17.16 17.67
N SER A 339 -44.83 17.77 18.80
CA SER A 339 -44.53 17.20 20.12
C SER A 339 -45.40 15.99 20.49
N GLU A 340 -46.60 15.89 19.93
CA GLU A 340 -47.56 14.80 20.21
C GLU A 340 -47.36 13.60 19.30
N ARG A 341 -46.80 13.78 18.10
CA ARG A 341 -46.45 12.67 17.17
C ARG A 341 -45.54 11.64 17.82
N TYR A 342 -44.54 12.08 18.59
CA TYR A 342 -43.69 11.21 19.41
C TYR A 342 -44.48 10.43 20.47
N LYS A 343 -45.54 11.02 21.03
CA LYS A 343 -46.46 10.30 21.94
C LYS A 343 -47.34 9.31 21.18
N VAL A 344 -47.84 9.64 19.99
CA VAL A 344 -48.63 8.68 19.18
C VAL A 344 -47.78 7.45 18.84
N ILE A 345 -46.53 7.63 18.40
CA ILE A 345 -45.59 6.52 18.14
C ILE A 345 -45.32 5.71 19.42
N LEU A 346 -45.16 6.37 20.58
CA LEU A 346 -45.00 5.69 21.87
C LEU A 346 -46.25 4.90 22.30
N ASP A 347 -47.44 5.45 22.14
CA ASP A 347 -48.71 4.76 22.43
C ASP A 347 -48.81 3.47 21.61
N HIS A 348 -48.38 3.48 20.34
CA HIS A 348 -48.30 2.29 19.49
C HIS A 348 -47.18 1.32 19.93
N TYR A 349 -46.01 1.81 20.37
CA TYR A 349 -44.96 0.97 20.93
C TYR A 349 -45.40 0.22 22.21
N LEU A 350 -46.13 0.90 23.10
CA LEU A 350 -46.71 0.31 24.31
C LEU A 350 -47.80 -0.72 23.96
N ALA A 351 -48.60 -0.48 22.92
CA ALA A 351 -49.56 -1.45 22.41
C ALA A 351 -48.88 -2.70 21.82
N VAL A 352 -47.72 -2.53 21.16
CA VAL A 352 -46.89 -3.65 20.67
C VAL A 352 -46.27 -4.45 21.83
N GLU A 353 -45.71 -3.78 22.84
CA GLU A 353 -45.19 -4.42 24.07
C GLU A 353 -46.30 -5.23 24.78
N GLN A 354 -47.49 -4.65 24.93
CA GLN A 354 -48.63 -5.34 25.54
C GLN A 354 -49.01 -6.65 24.82
N ASN A 355 -48.76 -6.76 23.52
CA ASN A 355 -49.08 -7.93 22.68
C ASN A 355 -47.87 -8.84 22.39
N ASP A 356 -46.73 -8.67 23.07
CA ASP A 356 -45.49 -9.42 22.80
C ASP A 356 -45.66 -10.96 22.85
N GLU A 357 -46.51 -11.47 23.73
CA GLU A 357 -46.88 -12.90 23.82
C GLU A 357 -47.50 -13.42 22.52
N ALA A 358 -48.35 -12.63 21.86
CA ALA A 358 -48.98 -12.98 20.60
C ALA A 358 -47.99 -12.99 19.43
N PHE A 359 -47.04 -12.05 19.42
CA PHE A 359 -45.99 -12.03 18.40
C PHE A 359 -45.02 -13.21 18.55
N ARG A 360 -44.62 -13.57 19.78
CA ARG A 360 -43.79 -14.76 20.04
C ARG A 360 -44.46 -16.08 19.65
N PHE A 361 -45.79 -16.15 19.60
CA PHE A 361 -46.45 -17.36 19.09
C PHE A 361 -46.01 -17.69 17.66
N PHE A 362 -45.74 -16.68 16.83
CA PHE A 362 -45.28 -16.85 15.46
C PHE A 362 -43.89 -17.50 15.34
N GLU A 363 -43.08 -17.57 16.41
CA GLU A 363 -41.84 -18.35 16.42
C GLU A 363 -42.06 -19.87 16.20
N ASN A 364 -43.31 -20.33 16.30
CA ASN A 364 -43.72 -21.71 16.02
C ASN A 364 -44.33 -21.88 14.60
N GLY A 365 -44.52 -20.77 13.87
CA GLY A 365 -44.95 -20.76 12.49
C GLY A 365 -43.79 -20.82 11.49
N SER A 366 -44.10 -21.18 10.25
CA SER A 366 -43.24 -20.99 9.07
C SER A 366 -44.08 -21.25 7.81
N TYR A 367 -43.73 -20.69 6.66
CA TYR A 367 -44.42 -21.07 5.42
C TYR A 367 -44.29 -22.59 5.20
N ALA A 368 -45.43 -23.30 5.12
CA ALA A 368 -45.47 -24.76 5.29
C ALA A 368 -44.60 -25.56 4.30
N VAL A 369 -44.43 -25.07 3.07
CA VAL A 369 -43.54 -25.66 2.05
C VAL A 369 -42.07 -25.41 2.36
N LEU A 370 -41.75 -24.24 2.92
CA LEU A 370 -40.39 -23.80 3.19
C LEU A 370 -39.85 -24.36 4.52
N GLY A 371 -40.71 -24.55 5.51
CA GLY A 371 -40.33 -24.99 6.85
C GLY A 371 -39.47 -23.96 7.60
N ALA A 372 -38.93 -24.35 8.76
CA ALA A 372 -38.23 -23.43 9.66
C ALA A 372 -36.69 -23.44 9.58
N GLN A 373 -36.08 -22.31 9.97
CA GLN A 373 -34.65 -22.03 10.10
C GLN A 373 -34.41 -21.12 11.31
N TYR A 374 -33.61 -21.58 12.28
CA TYR A 374 -33.26 -20.81 13.48
C TYR A 374 -31.99 -21.33 14.16
N THR A 375 -31.43 -20.55 15.09
CA THR A 375 -30.31 -20.96 15.96
C THR A 375 -30.72 -22.11 16.90
N LYS A 376 -29.78 -22.79 17.57
CA LYS A 376 -30.16 -23.79 18.60
C LYS A 376 -30.99 -23.16 19.73
N GLU A 377 -30.79 -21.88 19.97
CA GLU A 377 -31.54 -21.01 20.89
C GLU A 377 -32.90 -20.52 20.32
N ARG A 378 -33.34 -21.03 19.16
CA ARG A 378 -34.56 -20.65 18.40
C ARG A 378 -34.63 -19.20 17.91
N GLU A 379 -33.50 -18.54 17.71
CA GLU A 379 -33.44 -17.16 17.20
C GLU A 379 -33.37 -17.12 15.67
N ARG A 380 -33.77 -15.97 15.08
CA ARG A 380 -33.58 -15.70 13.65
C ARG A 380 -32.10 -15.47 13.30
N PHE A 381 -31.69 -15.90 12.11
CA PHE A 381 -30.42 -15.53 11.50
C PHE A 381 -30.52 -14.20 10.74
N VAL A 382 -29.39 -13.48 10.61
CA VAL A 382 -29.26 -12.24 9.84
C VAL A 382 -27.95 -12.25 9.04
N HIS A 383 -27.99 -11.76 7.80
CA HIS A 383 -26.80 -11.50 6.98
C HIS A 383 -26.27 -10.09 7.27
N PHE A 384 -25.61 -9.96 8.43
CA PHE A 384 -25.09 -8.68 8.93
C PHE A 384 -23.77 -8.31 8.26
N HIS A 385 -23.74 -7.19 7.52
CA HIS A 385 -22.54 -6.59 6.90
C HIS A 385 -21.75 -7.54 5.97
N GLY A 386 -22.39 -8.62 5.51
CA GLY A 386 -21.77 -9.67 4.69
C GLY A 386 -22.61 -10.94 4.63
N ASN A 387 -22.18 -11.88 3.79
CA ASN A 387 -22.79 -13.21 3.62
C ASN A 387 -22.46 -14.18 4.79
N ARG A 388 -22.53 -13.68 6.04
CA ARG A 388 -22.37 -14.44 7.29
C ARG A 388 -23.75 -14.80 7.83
N HIS A 389 -23.89 -15.87 8.61
CA HIS A 389 -25.14 -16.17 9.33
C HIS A 389 -24.99 -15.74 10.79
N GLU A 390 -25.18 -14.44 11.06
CA GLU A 390 -25.16 -13.89 12.43
C GLU A 390 -26.47 -14.21 13.17
N LYS A 391 -26.41 -14.26 14.50
CA LYS A 391 -27.61 -14.41 15.35
C LYS A 391 -28.28 -13.05 15.50
N MET A 392 -29.61 -12.95 15.43
CA MET A 392 -30.28 -11.64 15.57
C MET A 392 -29.98 -10.97 16.92
N ARG A 393 -29.83 -11.74 18.01
CA ARG A 393 -29.36 -11.21 19.32
C ARG A 393 -27.95 -10.62 19.28
N ASN A 394 -27.11 -11.07 18.36
CA ASN A 394 -25.78 -10.50 18.20
C ASN A 394 -25.96 -9.14 17.55
N VAL A 395 -26.76 -9.03 16.47
CA VAL A 395 -27.06 -7.74 15.80
C VAL A 395 -27.71 -6.73 16.75
N ALA A 396 -28.66 -7.16 17.60
CA ALA A 396 -29.39 -6.29 18.54
C ALA A 396 -29.57 -6.94 19.93
N PRO A 397 -28.58 -6.84 20.84
CA PRO A 397 -28.65 -7.47 22.17
C PRO A 397 -29.78 -6.98 23.08
N GLN A 398 -30.32 -5.78 22.81
CA GLN A 398 -31.38 -5.13 23.58
C GLN A 398 -32.75 -5.85 23.53
N MET A 399 -32.93 -6.83 22.64
CA MET A 399 -34.17 -7.62 22.46
C MET A 399 -34.63 -8.45 23.67
N LEU A 400 -33.86 -8.45 24.76
CA LEU A 400 -34.14 -9.18 26.00
C LEU A 400 -34.76 -8.31 27.11
N GLY A 401 -34.95 -7.00 26.88
CA GLY A 401 -35.62 -6.10 27.82
C GLY A 401 -37.12 -5.96 27.59
N LYS A 402 -37.79 -5.16 28.43
CA LYS A 402 -39.19 -4.73 28.24
C LYS A 402 -39.36 -3.85 27.00
N PHE A 403 -38.39 -3.00 26.71
CA PHE A 403 -38.42 -2.13 25.54
C PHE A 403 -38.23 -2.92 24.24
N VAL A 404 -39.19 -2.77 23.33
CA VAL A 404 -39.20 -3.36 21.99
C VAL A 404 -37.88 -3.11 21.24
N ASN A 405 -37.36 -1.88 21.30
CA ASN A 405 -36.09 -1.45 20.69
C ASN A 405 -35.62 -0.10 21.32
N PRO A 406 -34.47 0.48 20.90
CA PRO A 406 -33.98 1.74 21.47
C PRO A 406 -34.87 2.96 21.21
N GLU A 407 -35.63 3.00 20.11
CA GLU A 407 -36.57 4.09 19.85
C GLU A 407 -37.72 4.07 20.87
N HIS A 408 -38.27 2.89 21.22
CA HIS A 408 -39.24 2.78 22.30
C HIS A 408 -38.65 3.31 23.63
N ALA A 409 -37.44 2.89 23.98
CA ALA A 409 -36.76 3.41 25.18
C ALA A 409 -36.60 4.95 25.14
N MET A 410 -36.24 5.52 23.99
CA MET A 410 -36.01 6.96 23.82
C MET A 410 -37.32 7.75 24.04
N LEU A 411 -38.38 7.30 23.38
CA LEU A 411 -39.70 7.94 23.44
C LEU A 411 -40.28 7.87 24.86
N TYR A 412 -40.06 6.75 25.56
CA TYR A 412 -40.46 6.59 26.97
C TYR A 412 -39.67 7.53 27.89
N LEU A 413 -38.33 7.52 27.82
CA LEU A 413 -37.47 8.37 28.67
C LEU A 413 -37.75 9.87 28.48
N ARG A 414 -38.14 10.30 27.27
CA ARG A 414 -38.52 11.69 26.97
C ARG A 414 -39.70 12.22 27.80
N GLN A 415 -40.55 11.37 28.38
CA GLN A 415 -41.61 11.85 29.29
C GLN A 415 -41.08 12.43 30.61
N TYR A 416 -39.84 12.09 30.98
CA TYR A 416 -39.24 12.34 32.29
C TYR A 416 -37.95 13.18 32.20
N ILE A 417 -37.14 12.97 31.17
CA ILE A 417 -35.98 13.80 30.82
C ILE A 417 -36.41 14.78 29.71
N GLN A 418 -36.06 16.06 29.83
CA GLN A 418 -36.35 17.08 28.81
C GLN A 418 -35.46 16.90 27.56
N LEU A 419 -35.74 15.85 26.78
CA LEU A 419 -35.06 15.49 25.53
C LEU A 419 -35.58 16.26 24.31
N ASP A 420 -36.36 17.33 24.49
CA ASP A 420 -37.02 18.10 23.42
C ASP A 420 -36.06 18.86 22.48
N ARG A 421 -34.74 18.73 22.70
CA ARG A 421 -33.66 19.23 21.85
C ARG A 421 -32.83 18.12 21.20
N LEU A 422 -33.26 16.86 21.36
CA LEU A 422 -32.45 15.66 21.12
C LEU A 422 -33.17 14.57 20.30
N THR A 423 -34.22 14.94 19.57
CA THR A 423 -34.99 14.05 18.65
C THR A 423 -34.20 13.54 17.45
N ASP A 424 -33.02 14.11 17.24
CA ASP A 424 -32.09 13.86 16.14
C ASP A 424 -30.64 13.79 16.68
N ALA A 425 -30.51 13.56 18.00
CA ALA A 425 -29.23 13.44 18.68
C ALA A 425 -28.55 12.12 18.35
N THR A 426 -27.22 12.14 18.25
CA THR A 426 -26.45 10.90 18.23
C THR A 426 -26.54 10.19 19.59
N PRO A 427 -26.41 8.85 19.65
CA PRO A 427 -26.49 8.11 20.91
C PRO A 427 -25.56 8.65 22.01
N ASP A 428 -24.34 9.08 21.66
CA ASP A 428 -23.41 9.76 22.57
C ASP A 428 -23.99 11.04 23.20
N ALA A 429 -24.67 11.89 22.44
CA ALA A 429 -25.36 13.07 22.97
C ALA A 429 -26.59 12.70 23.82
N LEU A 430 -27.27 11.58 23.54
CA LEU A 430 -28.35 11.06 24.41
C LEU A 430 -27.80 10.60 25.77
N VAL A 431 -26.73 9.80 25.81
CA VAL A 431 -26.15 9.37 27.11
C VAL A 431 -25.47 10.53 27.84
N GLU A 432 -24.89 11.52 27.15
CA GLU A 432 -24.44 12.73 27.83
C GLU A 432 -25.61 13.51 28.48
N ALA A 433 -26.76 13.59 27.81
CA ALA A 433 -27.96 14.23 28.35
C ALA A 433 -28.58 13.45 29.52
N ILE A 434 -28.64 12.12 29.43
CA ILE A 434 -29.12 11.29 30.55
C ILE A 434 -28.11 11.34 31.72
N ALA A 435 -26.80 11.36 31.47
CA ALA A 435 -25.79 11.57 32.50
C ALA A 435 -25.95 12.94 33.20
N ASN A 436 -26.23 14.01 32.46
CA ASN A 436 -26.55 15.32 33.05
C ASN A 436 -27.85 15.27 33.87
N ALA A 437 -28.87 14.53 33.42
CA ALA A 437 -30.13 14.36 34.14
C ALA A 437 -29.95 13.56 35.45
N ILE A 438 -29.10 12.52 35.45
CA ILE A 438 -28.67 11.80 36.65
C ILE A 438 -27.88 12.73 37.57
N GLU A 439 -26.95 13.54 37.04
CA GLU A 439 -26.15 14.48 37.84
C GLU A 439 -27.06 15.48 38.58
N ASN A 440 -28.03 16.07 37.89
CA ASN A 440 -29.05 16.93 38.48
C ASN A 440 -29.93 16.20 39.52
N THR A 441 -30.33 14.96 39.25
CA THR A 441 -31.17 14.17 40.18
C THR A 441 -30.41 13.85 41.48
N ILE A 442 -29.11 13.54 41.38
CA ILE A 442 -28.24 13.36 42.55
C ILE A 442 -28.10 14.68 43.33
N ASP A 443 -28.00 15.83 42.64
CA ASP A 443 -27.94 17.13 43.31
C ASP A 443 -29.27 17.50 43.99
N GLU A 444 -30.43 17.10 43.44
CA GLU A 444 -31.72 17.17 44.15
C GLU A 444 -31.74 16.27 45.40
N MET A 445 -31.23 15.03 45.31
CA MET A 445 -31.14 14.11 46.46
C MET A 445 -30.26 14.66 47.60
N VAL A 446 -29.15 15.33 47.27
CA VAL A 446 -28.25 15.98 48.25
C VAL A 446 -28.89 17.23 48.89
N LEU A 447 -29.71 17.98 48.13
CA LEU A 447 -30.36 19.20 48.64
C LEU A 447 -31.56 18.92 49.58
N GLY A 448 -32.08 17.70 49.59
CA GLY A 448 -33.19 17.27 50.44
C GLY A 448 -34.56 17.87 50.05
N ASP A 449 -35.59 17.50 50.81
CA ASP A 449 -37.01 17.76 50.46
C ASP A 449 -37.45 19.24 50.63
N GLY A 450 -36.52 20.20 50.63
CA GLY A 450 -36.78 21.65 50.67
C GLY A 450 -37.29 22.24 49.34
N LYS A 451 -37.47 21.42 48.30
CA LYS A 451 -38.03 21.78 46.99
C LYS A 451 -39.00 20.70 46.53
N VAL A 452 -39.92 21.06 45.63
CA VAL A 452 -40.76 20.07 44.92
C VAL A 452 -39.85 19.19 44.07
N PRO A 453 -39.80 17.85 44.28
CA PRO A 453 -38.94 16.96 43.50
C PRO A 453 -39.27 17.00 42.01
N SER A 454 -38.26 16.96 41.15
CA SER A 454 -38.47 16.87 39.70
C SER A 454 -39.22 15.59 39.30
N LYS A 455 -39.83 15.59 38.10
CA LYS A 455 -40.49 14.39 37.54
C LYS A 455 -39.56 13.17 37.52
N LEU A 456 -38.27 13.39 37.31
CA LEU A 456 -37.26 12.34 37.27
C LEU A 456 -36.97 11.80 38.67
N LEU A 457 -36.78 12.66 39.68
CA LEU A 457 -36.62 12.22 41.07
C LEU A 457 -37.86 11.48 41.59
N GLN A 458 -39.07 11.92 41.20
CA GLN A 458 -40.32 11.20 41.53
C GLN A 458 -40.37 9.79 40.92
N LEU A 459 -40.07 9.65 39.62
CA LEU A 459 -40.01 8.35 38.95
C LEU A 459 -38.90 7.46 39.53
N VAL A 460 -37.75 8.01 39.89
CA VAL A 460 -36.64 7.24 40.47
C VAL A 460 -36.97 6.77 41.90
N ARG A 461 -37.74 7.55 42.67
CA ARG A 461 -38.19 7.11 44.01
C ARG A 461 -39.32 6.06 43.94
N ASP A 462 -40.20 6.05 42.94
CA ASP A 462 -41.15 4.95 42.72
C ASP A 462 -40.46 3.67 42.20
N LYS A 463 -40.74 2.53 42.84
CA LYS A 463 -40.07 1.26 42.53
C LYS A 463 -40.42 0.70 41.15
N ASN A 464 -41.65 0.89 40.68
CA ASN A 464 -42.10 0.29 39.42
C ASN A 464 -41.51 1.04 38.21
N THR A 465 -41.61 2.37 38.23
CA THR A 465 -41.11 3.23 37.15
C THR A 465 -39.59 3.40 37.20
N ARG A 466 -38.93 3.35 38.36
CA ARG A 466 -37.46 3.24 38.47
C ARG A 466 -36.90 2.06 37.68
N SER A 467 -37.49 0.87 37.83
CA SER A 467 -37.03 -0.34 37.12
C SER A 467 -37.05 -0.15 35.61
N VAL A 468 -38.13 0.42 35.08
CA VAL A 468 -38.28 0.71 33.64
C VAL A 468 -37.31 1.80 33.19
N PHE A 469 -37.09 2.84 33.98
CA PHE A 469 -36.16 3.92 33.67
C PHE A 469 -34.70 3.45 33.60
N PHE A 470 -34.22 2.68 34.59
CA PHE A 470 -32.86 2.14 34.57
C PHE A 470 -32.66 1.14 33.42
N GLU A 471 -33.66 0.33 33.10
CA GLU A 471 -33.62 -0.57 31.95
C GLU A 471 -33.53 0.20 30.63
N GLY A 472 -34.28 1.30 30.48
CA GLY A 472 -34.18 2.19 29.32
C GLY A 472 -32.79 2.81 29.18
N LEU A 473 -32.18 3.22 30.29
CA LEU A 473 -30.79 3.69 30.31
C LEU A 473 -29.78 2.60 29.94
N SER A 474 -30.00 1.34 30.35
CA SER A 474 -29.16 0.22 29.89
C SER A 474 -29.18 0.14 28.38
N VAL A 475 -30.34 0.22 27.73
CA VAL A 475 -30.46 0.14 26.26
C VAL A 475 -29.58 1.19 25.55
N PHE A 476 -29.46 2.42 26.08
CA PHE A 476 -28.56 3.43 25.51
C PHE A 476 -27.08 3.19 25.79
N VAL A 477 -26.73 2.74 27.00
CA VAL A 477 -25.34 2.34 27.31
C VAL A 477 -24.93 1.14 26.45
N ASP A 478 -25.82 0.18 26.25
CA ASP A 478 -25.67 -0.99 25.40
C ASP A 478 -25.53 -0.57 23.92
N GLU A 479 -26.40 0.30 23.39
CA GLU A 479 -26.32 0.78 22.00
C GLU A 479 -25.00 1.52 21.70
N ILE A 480 -24.60 2.46 22.55
CA ILE A 480 -23.29 3.12 22.42
C ILE A 480 -22.17 2.10 22.51
N SER A 481 -22.25 1.16 23.46
CA SER A 481 -21.21 0.16 23.65
C SER A 481 -21.11 -0.80 22.45
N GLN A 482 -22.21 -1.14 21.77
CA GLN A 482 -22.14 -1.86 20.49
C GLN A 482 -21.57 -0.98 19.37
N LYS A 483 -21.94 0.31 19.29
CA LYS A 483 -21.35 1.26 18.34
C LYS A 483 -19.83 1.44 18.55
N TYR A 484 -19.39 1.43 19.80
CA TYR A 484 -18.01 1.50 20.24
C TYR A 484 -17.22 0.22 19.91
N LEU A 485 -17.76 -0.94 20.29
CA LEU A 485 -17.08 -2.22 20.17
C LEU A 485 -17.00 -2.76 18.73
N ARG A 486 -17.89 -2.36 17.81
CA ARG A 486 -18.07 -3.06 16.51
C ARG A 486 -17.70 -2.29 15.24
N ASN A 487 -17.45 -0.99 15.32
CA ASN A 487 -17.16 -0.19 14.14
C ASN A 487 -15.66 0.07 14.00
N ASN A 488 -15.20 0.26 12.76
CA ASN A 488 -13.90 0.86 12.47
C ASN A 488 -13.97 2.37 12.75
N LEU A 489 -13.99 2.74 14.03
CA LEU A 489 -14.06 4.13 14.48
C LEU A 489 -12.79 4.91 14.17
N THR A 490 -12.94 6.21 13.92
CA THR A 490 -11.80 7.14 13.97
C THR A 490 -11.34 7.33 15.42
N GLU A 491 -10.08 7.75 15.63
CA GLU A 491 -9.54 7.96 16.99
C GLU A 491 -10.34 8.99 17.81
N GLU A 492 -10.95 9.99 17.17
CA GLU A 492 -11.78 11.00 17.85
C GLU A 492 -13.16 10.46 18.22
N GLU A 493 -13.74 9.58 17.40
CA GLU A 493 -14.98 8.87 17.76
C GLU A 493 -14.75 7.87 18.89
N ASP A 494 -13.64 7.14 18.85
CA ASP A 494 -13.19 6.24 19.92
C ASP A 494 -13.09 6.99 21.26
N LYS A 495 -12.36 8.12 21.30
CA LYS A 495 -12.23 8.98 22.49
C LYS A 495 -13.60 9.49 22.99
N ARG A 496 -14.45 10.00 22.09
CA ARG A 496 -15.79 10.53 22.42
C ARG A 496 -16.69 9.44 23.00
N LEU A 497 -16.78 8.28 22.34
CA LEU A 497 -17.66 7.19 22.74
C LEU A 497 -17.22 6.58 24.09
N ARG A 498 -15.92 6.41 24.33
CA ARG A 498 -15.37 6.05 25.66
C ARG A 498 -15.79 7.05 26.74
N GLY A 499 -15.68 8.35 26.45
CA GLY A 499 -16.06 9.42 27.37
C GLY A 499 -17.54 9.37 27.75
N ALA A 500 -18.41 9.19 26.75
CA ALA A 500 -19.85 9.04 26.97
C ALA A 500 -20.19 7.80 27.81
N ILE A 501 -19.60 6.64 27.50
CA ILE A 501 -19.81 5.39 28.27
C ILE A 501 -19.37 5.55 29.73
N ALA A 502 -18.20 6.15 29.99
CA ALA A 502 -17.63 6.23 31.33
C ALA A 502 -18.36 7.23 32.27
N LYS A 503 -18.99 8.27 31.71
CA LYS A 503 -19.56 9.40 32.48
C LYS A 503 -20.64 8.98 33.49
N PRO A 504 -21.65 8.13 33.18
CA PRO A 504 -22.61 7.63 34.17
C PRO A 504 -21.98 6.88 35.34
N PHE A 505 -20.98 6.01 35.08
CA PHE A 505 -20.30 5.26 36.15
C PHE A 505 -19.49 6.20 37.06
N ALA A 506 -18.79 7.18 36.49
CA ALA A 506 -18.06 8.20 37.24
C ALA A 506 -18.97 9.14 38.07
N LEU A 507 -20.22 9.34 37.65
CA LEU A 507 -21.24 10.06 38.43
C LEU A 507 -21.67 9.25 39.65
N LEU A 508 -22.14 8.03 39.43
CA LEU A 508 -22.64 7.14 40.49
C LEU A 508 -21.54 6.82 41.52
N ALA A 509 -20.29 6.59 41.07
CA ALA A 509 -19.16 6.36 41.95
C ALA A 509 -18.78 7.60 42.81
N ARG A 510 -18.94 8.83 42.30
CA ARG A 510 -18.72 10.06 43.09
C ARG A 510 -19.80 10.22 44.18
N ALA A 511 -21.06 9.93 43.86
CA ALA A 511 -22.18 10.01 44.80
C ALA A 511 -22.08 8.94 45.89
N LEU A 512 -21.98 7.66 45.50
CA LEU A 512 -21.89 6.52 46.43
C LEU A 512 -20.62 6.55 47.31
N GLY A 513 -19.56 7.24 46.86
CA GLY A 513 -18.35 7.47 47.64
C GLY A 513 -18.43 8.61 48.67
N GLY A 514 -19.60 9.21 48.90
CA GLY A 514 -19.81 10.30 49.87
C GLY A 514 -19.16 11.64 49.48
N LYS A 515 -18.62 11.77 48.26
CA LYS A 515 -17.84 12.96 47.81
C LYS A 515 -18.72 14.13 47.37
N ARG A 516 -20.04 14.05 47.55
CA ARG A 516 -21.02 15.03 47.06
C ARG A 516 -21.91 15.66 48.14
N GLY A 517 -21.79 15.21 49.39
CA GLY A 517 -22.68 15.58 50.50
C GLY A 517 -23.38 14.36 51.10
N ASP A 518 -24.15 14.58 52.16
CA ASP A 518 -24.99 13.54 52.77
C ASP A 518 -26.21 13.26 51.88
N ILE A 519 -26.56 11.98 51.73
CA ILE A 519 -27.68 11.48 50.91
C ILE A 519 -28.48 10.51 51.79
N SER A 520 -29.81 10.46 51.62
CA SER A 520 -30.66 9.53 52.37
C SER A 520 -30.30 8.06 52.09
N GLN A 521 -30.53 7.16 53.04
CA GLN A 521 -30.23 5.73 52.85
C GLN A 521 -31.04 5.13 51.68
N ASP A 522 -32.28 5.55 51.51
CA ASP A 522 -33.16 5.11 50.42
C ASP A 522 -32.63 5.59 49.05
N ASP A 523 -32.20 6.85 48.94
CA ASP A 523 -31.60 7.40 47.71
C ASP A 523 -30.21 6.77 47.44
N VAL A 524 -29.43 6.44 48.48
CA VAL A 524 -28.18 5.67 48.35
C VAL A 524 -28.42 4.28 47.77
N ASP A 525 -29.46 3.57 48.23
CA ASP A 525 -29.77 2.22 47.73
C ASP A 525 -30.38 2.26 46.31
N ILE A 526 -31.12 3.32 45.97
CA ILE A 526 -31.53 3.65 44.60
C ILE A 526 -30.31 3.83 43.67
N LEU A 527 -29.28 4.56 44.11
CA LEU A 527 -28.06 4.80 43.32
C LEU A 527 -27.21 3.53 43.17
N LYS A 528 -27.22 2.62 44.15
CA LYS A 528 -26.65 1.27 44.02
C LYS A 528 -27.41 0.42 43.00
N GLU A 529 -28.75 0.43 43.06
CA GLU A 529 -29.62 -0.29 42.11
C GLU A 529 -29.34 0.17 40.67
N CYS A 530 -29.21 1.48 40.45
CA CYS A 530 -28.78 2.07 39.18
C CYS A 530 -27.41 1.55 38.74
N SER A 531 -26.39 1.70 39.59
CA SER A 531 -24.99 1.34 39.29
C SER A 531 -24.85 -0.15 38.94
N ASN A 532 -25.54 -1.02 39.68
CA ASN A 532 -25.51 -2.46 39.44
C ASN A 532 -26.17 -2.83 38.11
N LEU A 533 -27.29 -2.18 37.75
CA LEU A 533 -27.98 -2.46 36.50
C LEU A 533 -27.15 -2.01 35.28
N LEU A 534 -26.53 -0.82 35.33
CA LEU A 534 -25.65 -0.35 34.23
C LEU A 534 -24.41 -1.22 34.06
N LYS A 535 -23.85 -1.74 35.17
CA LYS A 535 -22.75 -2.70 35.11
C LYS A 535 -23.19 -4.03 34.50
N ALA A 536 -24.34 -4.55 34.90
CA ALA A 536 -24.90 -5.79 34.36
C ALA A 536 -25.25 -5.70 32.86
N GLY A 537 -25.70 -4.53 32.39
CA GLY A 537 -25.90 -4.23 30.97
C GLY A 537 -24.57 -4.21 30.20
N LEU A 538 -23.68 -3.28 30.56
CA LEU A 538 -22.36 -3.13 29.93
C LEU A 538 -21.56 -4.45 29.89
N LYS A 539 -21.52 -5.18 31.01
CA LYS A 539 -20.90 -6.52 31.09
C LYS A 539 -21.48 -7.50 30.08
N ARG A 540 -22.81 -7.63 30.05
CA ARG A 540 -23.52 -8.49 29.08
C ARG A 540 -23.20 -8.09 27.65
N THR A 541 -23.18 -6.79 27.35
CA THR A 541 -22.85 -6.27 26.02
C THR A 541 -21.42 -6.62 25.58
N ILE A 542 -20.43 -6.45 26.46
CA ILE A 542 -19.02 -6.78 26.15
C ILE A 542 -18.85 -8.30 26.02
N GLU A 543 -19.44 -9.10 26.91
CA GLU A 543 -19.38 -10.57 26.85
C GLU A 543 -20.12 -11.15 25.64
N THR A 544 -21.24 -10.56 25.22
CA THR A 544 -21.96 -10.93 23.98
C THR A 544 -21.13 -10.56 22.75
N HIS A 545 -20.46 -9.40 22.74
CA HIS A 545 -19.54 -9.03 21.67
C HIS A 545 -18.32 -9.95 21.62
N PHE A 546 -17.73 -10.31 22.76
CA PHE A 546 -16.67 -11.33 22.85
C PHE A 546 -17.13 -12.67 22.27
N LYS A 547 -18.30 -13.17 22.69
CA LYS A 547 -18.88 -14.42 22.20
C LYS A 547 -19.16 -14.37 20.69
N SER A 548 -19.66 -13.24 20.17
CA SER A 548 -19.83 -13.00 18.72
C SER A 548 -18.49 -12.98 17.96
N ILE A 549 -17.42 -12.36 18.50
CA ILE A 549 -16.07 -12.45 17.91
C ILE A 549 -15.61 -13.91 17.78
N ILE A 550 -15.82 -14.73 18.81
CA ILE A 550 -15.45 -16.15 18.77
C ILE A 550 -16.32 -16.91 17.76
N GLU A 551 -17.65 -16.78 17.81
CA GLU A 551 -18.59 -17.40 16.86
C GLU A 551 -18.27 -17.02 15.40
N GLN A 552 -17.94 -15.75 15.13
CA GLN A 552 -17.51 -15.28 13.81
C GLN A 552 -16.14 -15.85 13.40
N SER A 553 -15.20 -15.99 14.33
CA SER A 553 -13.87 -16.53 14.04
C SER A 553 -13.92 -18.01 13.67
N ASP A 554 -14.75 -18.79 14.35
CA ASP A 554 -15.00 -20.20 14.01
C ASP A 554 -15.76 -20.31 12.68
N THR A 555 -16.83 -19.55 12.48
CA THR A 555 -17.59 -19.54 11.21
C THR A 555 -16.71 -19.16 10.01
N LEU A 556 -15.78 -18.21 10.18
CA LEU A 556 -14.84 -17.80 9.15
C LEU A 556 -13.75 -18.84 8.89
N HIS A 557 -13.32 -19.58 9.92
CA HIS A 557 -12.43 -20.74 9.80
C HIS A 557 -13.10 -21.85 8.99
N ASP A 558 -14.32 -22.24 9.35
CA ASP A 558 -15.13 -23.25 8.64
C ASP A 558 -15.35 -22.89 7.16
N GLN A 559 -15.71 -21.64 6.88
CA GLN A 559 -15.84 -21.13 5.50
C GLN A 559 -14.52 -21.22 4.72
N LEU A 560 -13.40 -20.90 5.37
CA LEU A 560 -12.09 -20.91 4.74
C LEU A 560 -11.50 -22.31 4.59
N GLU A 561 -11.97 -23.32 5.33
CA GLU A 561 -11.64 -24.73 5.03
C GLU A 561 -12.06 -25.06 3.59
N TYR A 562 -13.29 -24.76 3.19
CA TYR A 562 -13.78 -24.99 1.82
C TYR A 562 -13.11 -24.07 0.78
N THR A 563 -12.72 -22.84 1.15
CA THR A 563 -11.98 -21.94 0.25
C THR A 563 -10.54 -22.42 0.03
N LEU A 564 -9.88 -23.01 1.03
CA LEU A 564 -8.50 -23.48 0.99
C LEU A 564 -8.37 -24.96 0.58
N ALA A 565 -9.47 -25.71 0.60
CA ALA A 565 -9.53 -27.12 0.24
C ALA A 565 -8.91 -27.43 -1.13
N PRO A 566 -8.12 -28.51 -1.26
CA PRO A 566 -7.51 -28.90 -2.52
C PRO A 566 -8.57 -29.44 -3.51
N PRO A 567 -8.34 -29.32 -4.84
CA PRO A 567 -9.33 -29.71 -5.87
C PRO A 567 -9.86 -31.14 -5.72
N GLU A 568 -9.03 -32.07 -5.23
CA GLU A 568 -9.36 -33.48 -5.00
C GLU A 568 -10.51 -33.64 -3.99
N GLN A 569 -10.61 -32.77 -2.99
CA GLN A 569 -11.68 -32.79 -1.98
C GLN A 569 -13.03 -32.39 -2.59
N PHE A 570 -13.04 -31.39 -3.48
CA PHE A 570 -14.22 -31.06 -4.27
C PHE A 570 -14.61 -32.20 -5.23
N GLN A 571 -13.63 -32.77 -5.96
CA GLN A 571 -13.88 -33.89 -6.87
C GLN A 571 -14.44 -35.13 -6.15
N SER A 572 -13.98 -35.43 -4.94
CA SER A 572 -14.51 -36.48 -4.08
C SER A 572 -15.95 -36.21 -3.67
N THR A 573 -16.25 -34.97 -3.27
CA THR A 573 -17.60 -34.50 -2.92
C THR A 573 -18.57 -34.59 -4.10
N PHE A 574 -18.15 -34.16 -5.30
CA PHE A 574 -18.96 -34.27 -6.52
C PHE A 574 -19.23 -35.74 -6.90
N LYS A 575 -18.24 -36.64 -6.80
CA LYS A 575 -18.45 -38.07 -7.08
C LYS A 575 -19.50 -38.68 -6.14
N LYS A 576 -19.49 -38.33 -4.85
CA LYS A 576 -20.50 -38.75 -3.86
C LYS A 576 -21.89 -38.20 -4.19
N PHE A 577 -21.99 -36.91 -4.55
CA PHE A 577 -23.23 -36.29 -5.01
C PHE A 577 -23.83 -37.07 -6.19
N VAL A 578 -23.03 -37.32 -7.24
CA VAL A 578 -23.50 -38.04 -8.44
C VAL A 578 -23.95 -39.47 -8.13
N SER A 579 -23.30 -40.17 -7.19
CA SER A 579 -23.72 -41.52 -6.77
C SER A 579 -24.96 -41.55 -5.86
N ASN A 580 -25.32 -40.41 -5.23
CA ASN A 580 -26.44 -40.31 -4.30
C ASN A 580 -27.76 -39.87 -4.97
N LEU A 581 -27.73 -39.44 -6.23
CA LEU A 581 -28.93 -39.11 -7.01
C LEU A 581 -29.79 -40.37 -7.24
N ASP A 582 -31.00 -40.41 -6.67
CA ASP A 582 -31.98 -41.45 -6.96
C ASP A 582 -32.65 -41.19 -8.31
N THR A 583 -32.09 -41.80 -9.35
CA THR A 583 -32.51 -41.65 -10.74
C THR A 583 -33.86 -42.29 -11.07
N ASN A 584 -34.46 -43.05 -10.14
CA ASN A 584 -35.77 -43.68 -10.31
C ASN A 584 -36.89 -42.90 -9.60
N ALA A 585 -36.55 -42.08 -8.61
CA ALA A 585 -37.52 -41.38 -7.78
C ALA A 585 -38.26 -40.24 -8.49
N ASP A 586 -37.74 -39.66 -9.58
CA ASP A 586 -38.43 -38.57 -10.28
C ASP A 586 -39.70 -39.02 -11.03
N GLY A 587 -39.70 -40.23 -11.59
CA GLY A 587 -40.73 -40.72 -12.50
C GLY A 587 -40.69 -40.08 -13.89
N THR A 588 -39.58 -39.41 -14.26
CA THR A 588 -39.41 -38.71 -15.55
C THR A 588 -38.16 -39.16 -16.32
N GLY A 589 -37.15 -39.70 -15.63
CA GLY A 589 -35.87 -40.09 -16.23
C GLY A 589 -34.91 -38.92 -16.48
N ILE A 590 -35.30 -37.68 -16.16
CA ILE A 590 -34.43 -36.50 -16.24
C ILE A 590 -33.25 -36.64 -15.28
N LEU A 591 -33.46 -37.18 -14.08
CA LEU A 591 -32.35 -37.47 -13.16
C LEU A 591 -31.36 -38.50 -13.71
N ALA A 592 -31.83 -39.50 -14.48
CA ALA A 592 -30.94 -40.47 -15.13
C ALA A 592 -30.08 -39.82 -16.22
N LEU A 593 -30.69 -38.96 -17.05
CA LEU A 593 -29.98 -38.17 -18.06
C LEU A 593 -28.97 -37.20 -17.43
N LEU A 594 -29.35 -36.55 -16.32
CA LEU A 594 -28.51 -35.61 -15.59
C LEU A 594 -27.32 -36.33 -14.92
N GLN A 595 -27.55 -37.48 -14.28
CA GLN A 595 -26.49 -38.31 -13.72
C GLN A 595 -25.50 -38.77 -14.81
N ALA A 596 -25.99 -39.15 -16.00
CA ALA A 596 -25.14 -39.51 -17.13
C ALA A 596 -24.31 -38.31 -17.65
N LYS A 597 -24.93 -37.12 -17.83
CA LYS A 597 -24.20 -35.86 -18.12
C LYS A 597 -23.07 -35.66 -17.09
N MET A 598 -23.38 -35.74 -15.80
CA MET A 598 -22.44 -35.52 -14.70
C MET A 598 -21.28 -36.53 -14.62
N GLN A 599 -21.52 -37.83 -14.86
CA GLN A 599 -20.47 -38.85 -14.80
C GLN A 599 -19.37 -38.64 -15.85
N THR A 600 -19.74 -38.10 -17.02
CA THR A 600 -18.82 -37.82 -18.14
C THR A 600 -18.07 -36.49 -18.04
N LEU A 601 -18.54 -35.56 -17.20
CA LEU A 601 -18.03 -34.19 -17.06
C LEU A 601 -16.53 -34.12 -16.70
N ARG A 602 -15.68 -33.57 -17.58
CA ARG A 602 -14.24 -33.35 -17.32
C ARG A 602 -13.78 -32.00 -17.91
N PRO A 603 -12.90 -31.23 -17.25
CA PRO A 603 -12.43 -31.43 -15.88
C PRO A 603 -13.54 -31.17 -14.84
N ILE A 604 -13.36 -31.70 -13.64
CA ILE A 604 -14.30 -31.49 -12.52
C ILE A 604 -13.76 -30.33 -11.68
N THR A 605 -14.24 -29.12 -11.95
CA THR A 605 -13.97 -27.91 -11.15
C THR A 605 -15.27 -27.34 -10.58
N ILE A 606 -15.16 -26.44 -9.60
CA ILE A 606 -16.32 -25.86 -8.90
C ILE A 606 -17.20 -25.09 -9.89
N GLU A 607 -16.58 -24.34 -10.80
CA GLU A 607 -17.20 -23.50 -11.81
C GLU A 607 -17.98 -24.35 -12.82
N ILE A 608 -17.35 -25.38 -13.38
CA ILE A 608 -17.93 -26.23 -14.43
C ILE A 608 -19.10 -27.05 -13.88
N VAL A 609 -18.97 -27.59 -12.65
CA VAL A 609 -20.07 -28.31 -11.99
C VAL A 609 -21.22 -27.36 -11.64
N LYS A 610 -20.92 -26.17 -11.12
CA LYS A 610 -21.95 -25.16 -10.80
C LYS A 610 -22.68 -24.68 -12.05
N GLN A 611 -21.97 -24.47 -13.16
CA GLN A 611 -22.56 -24.10 -14.45
C GLN A 611 -23.49 -25.19 -14.95
N MET A 612 -23.02 -26.44 -15.05
CA MET A 612 -23.81 -27.58 -15.52
C MET A 612 -25.05 -27.84 -14.65
N LEU A 613 -24.96 -27.66 -13.32
CA LEU A 613 -26.13 -27.72 -12.43
C LEU A 613 -27.12 -26.58 -12.71
N THR A 614 -26.63 -25.35 -12.93
CA THR A 614 -27.48 -24.19 -13.22
C THR A 614 -28.18 -24.35 -14.57
N GLU A 615 -27.46 -24.81 -15.59
CA GLU A 615 -27.99 -25.12 -16.92
C GLU A 615 -29.06 -26.21 -16.87
N ALA A 616 -28.81 -27.31 -16.14
CA ALA A 616 -29.79 -28.37 -15.96
C ALA A 616 -31.07 -27.92 -15.22
N LEU A 617 -30.93 -27.04 -14.22
CA LEU A 617 -32.08 -26.49 -13.49
C LEU A 617 -32.89 -25.52 -14.34
N GLU A 618 -32.25 -24.74 -15.22
CA GLU A 618 -32.96 -23.89 -16.19
C GLU A 618 -33.53 -24.69 -17.37
N GLU A 619 -32.92 -25.80 -17.79
CA GLU A 619 -33.56 -26.82 -18.65
C GLU A 619 -34.88 -27.30 -18.00
N ILE A 620 -34.84 -27.77 -16.75
CA ILE A 620 -36.02 -28.22 -15.97
C ILE A 620 -37.06 -27.10 -15.79
N ARG A 621 -36.62 -25.87 -15.50
CA ARG A 621 -37.50 -24.69 -15.30
C ARG A 621 -38.23 -24.33 -16.59
N SER A 622 -37.53 -24.33 -17.73
CA SER A 622 -38.05 -23.92 -19.03
C SER A 622 -38.83 -25.00 -19.78
N ASP A 623 -38.62 -26.28 -19.47
CA ASP A 623 -39.35 -27.40 -20.07
C ASP A 623 -40.87 -27.26 -19.87
N ARG A 624 -41.64 -27.33 -20.96
CA ARG A 624 -43.11 -27.20 -20.96
C ARG A 624 -43.84 -28.54 -20.84
N SER A 625 -43.12 -29.67 -20.90
CA SER A 625 -43.67 -31.00 -20.72
C SER A 625 -43.87 -31.37 -19.24
N LEU A 626 -43.07 -30.78 -18.35
CA LEU A 626 -43.14 -30.98 -16.91
C LEU A 626 -44.17 -30.04 -16.26
N ASN A 627 -45.03 -30.61 -15.41
CA ASN A 627 -45.90 -29.83 -14.53
C ASN A 627 -45.14 -29.27 -13.30
N LEU A 628 -45.80 -28.40 -12.52
CA LEU A 628 -45.16 -27.71 -11.38
C LEU A 628 -44.70 -28.67 -10.27
N GLU A 629 -45.47 -29.73 -10.01
CA GLU A 629 -45.19 -30.75 -8.99
C GLU A 629 -44.00 -31.62 -9.39
N GLN A 630 -43.92 -32.03 -10.66
CA GLN A 630 -42.76 -32.74 -11.22
C GLN A 630 -41.48 -31.91 -11.12
N LYS A 631 -41.53 -30.62 -11.46
CA LYS A 631 -40.38 -29.71 -11.32
C LYS A 631 -39.94 -29.56 -9.86
N ALA A 632 -40.89 -29.41 -8.93
CA ALA A 632 -40.60 -29.35 -7.50
C ALA A 632 -39.91 -30.64 -7.01
N LYS A 633 -40.44 -31.81 -7.39
CA LYS A 633 -39.91 -33.12 -7.00
C LYS A 633 -38.51 -33.41 -7.58
N ILE A 634 -38.27 -33.07 -8.85
CA ILE A 634 -36.93 -33.21 -9.47
C ILE A 634 -35.92 -32.34 -8.70
N ASN A 635 -36.27 -31.08 -8.40
CA ASN A 635 -35.40 -30.18 -7.64
C ASN A 635 -35.12 -30.71 -6.22
N GLU A 636 -36.15 -31.20 -5.50
CA GLU A 636 -36.00 -31.83 -4.19
C GLU A 636 -35.02 -33.02 -4.21
N LEU A 637 -35.10 -33.87 -5.23
CA LEU A 637 -34.24 -35.06 -5.37
C LEU A 637 -32.78 -34.70 -5.72
N ILE A 638 -32.55 -33.67 -6.53
CA ILE A 638 -31.19 -33.15 -6.79
C ILE A 638 -30.54 -32.67 -5.49
N LEU A 639 -31.31 -32.03 -4.61
CA LEU A 639 -30.79 -31.19 -3.53
C LEU A 639 -31.11 -31.71 -2.12
N ASN A 640 -31.51 -32.97 -2.02
CA ASN A 640 -31.70 -33.73 -0.77
C ASN A 640 -30.53 -33.54 0.21
N GLU A 641 -30.74 -33.54 1.53
CA GLU A 641 -29.67 -33.30 2.51
C GLU A 641 -28.44 -34.21 2.32
N LYS A 642 -28.61 -35.45 1.82
CA LYS A 642 -27.53 -36.39 1.47
C LYS A 642 -26.59 -35.93 0.33
N ASN A 643 -26.94 -34.85 -0.35
CA ASN A 643 -26.25 -34.26 -1.51
C ASN A 643 -25.60 -32.90 -1.16
N THR A 644 -25.92 -32.32 0.01
CA THR A 644 -25.69 -30.90 0.33
C THR A 644 -24.26 -30.47 0.69
N HIS A 645 -23.26 -31.34 0.46
CA HIS A 645 -21.85 -31.01 0.71
C HIS A 645 -21.22 -30.18 -0.42
N LEU A 646 -21.81 -30.14 -1.63
CA LEU A 646 -21.31 -29.30 -2.72
C LEU A 646 -21.50 -27.80 -2.45
N ASP A 647 -22.55 -27.41 -1.73
CA ASP A 647 -22.92 -26.01 -1.61
C ASP A 647 -21.90 -25.20 -0.80
N ALA A 648 -21.25 -25.82 0.18
CA ALA A 648 -20.17 -25.18 0.94
C ALA A 648 -19.00 -24.77 0.01
N PHE A 649 -18.65 -25.62 -0.97
CA PHE A 649 -17.68 -25.26 -2.01
C PHE A 649 -18.22 -24.20 -2.96
N PHE A 650 -19.51 -24.25 -3.34
CA PHE A 650 -20.11 -23.21 -4.18
C PHE A 650 -20.18 -21.85 -3.48
N GLU A 651 -20.41 -21.80 -2.17
CA GLU A 651 -20.48 -20.55 -1.39
C GLU A 651 -19.10 -20.00 -1.03
N ALA A 652 -18.13 -20.87 -0.73
CA ALA A 652 -16.71 -20.51 -0.67
C ALA A 652 -16.23 -19.88 -1.99
N SER A 653 -16.51 -20.51 -3.14
CA SER A 653 -16.12 -20.00 -4.46
C SER A 653 -16.88 -18.74 -4.91
N GLN A 654 -17.93 -18.33 -4.18
CA GLN A 654 -18.63 -17.06 -4.42
C GLN A 654 -17.97 -15.87 -3.72
N THR A 655 -17.06 -16.09 -2.76
CA THR A 655 -16.39 -15.01 -2.03
C THR A 655 -14.97 -14.81 -2.59
N PRO A 656 -14.66 -13.67 -3.24
CA PRO A 656 -13.31 -13.42 -3.74
C PRO A 656 -12.27 -13.46 -2.61
N PRO A 657 -11.05 -13.99 -2.83
CA PRO A 657 -10.02 -14.04 -1.80
C PRO A 657 -9.71 -12.67 -1.15
N ALA A 658 -9.75 -11.58 -1.93
CA ALA A 658 -9.63 -10.21 -1.41
C ALA A 658 -10.74 -9.84 -0.40
N LYS A 659 -11.98 -10.30 -0.64
CA LYS A 659 -13.12 -10.11 0.28
C LYS A 659 -12.98 -10.98 1.55
N HIS A 660 -12.39 -12.17 1.44
CA HIS A 660 -11.97 -12.93 2.62
C HIS A 660 -10.88 -12.20 3.42
N LEU A 661 -9.84 -11.64 2.78
CA LEU A 661 -8.80 -10.86 3.48
C LEU A 661 -9.41 -9.68 4.25
N ALA A 662 -10.31 -8.90 3.63
CA ALA A 662 -11.03 -7.82 4.31
C ALA A 662 -11.89 -8.31 5.49
N ASN A 663 -12.60 -9.44 5.32
CA ASN A 663 -13.39 -10.07 6.39
C ASN A 663 -12.53 -10.50 7.59
N ILE A 664 -11.30 -10.97 7.34
CA ILE A 664 -10.34 -11.37 8.37
C ILE A 664 -9.73 -10.15 9.06
N GLU A 665 -9.33 -9.11 8.31
CA GLU A 665 -8.79 -7.87 8.91
C GLU A 665 -9.83 -7.19 9.81
N GLN A 666 -11.09 -7.09 9.37
CA GLN A 666 -12.16 -6.53 10.19
C GLN A 666 -12.27 -7.28 11.53
N LEU A 667 -12.28 -8.61 11.50
CA LEU A 667 -12.39 -9.41 12.72
C LEU A 667 -11.11 -9.35 13.58
N TYR A 668 -9.93 -9.26 12.96
CA TYR A 668 -8.67 -9.01 13.65
C TYR A 668 -8.68 -7.66 14.38
N ASN A 669 -9.18 -6.61 13.75
CA ASN A 669 -9.31 -5.28 14.36
C ASN A 669 -10.26 -5.33 15.57
N LEU A 670 -11.41 -6.00 15.47
CA LEU A 670 -12.33 -6.23 16.60
C LEU A 670 -11.64 -6.98 17.77
N VAL A 671 -10.94 -8.09 17.48
CA VAL A 671 -10.18 -8.86 18.48
C VAL A 671 -9.12 -7.99 19.17
N THR A 672 -8.36 -7.20 18.41
CA THR A 672 -7.29 -6.36 18.97
C THR A 672 -7.80 -5.17 19.76
N SER A 673 -8.89 -4.52 19.34
CA SER A 673 -9.52 -3.42 20.08
C SER A 673 -10.09 -3.91 21.42
N LEU A 674 -10.88 -4.99 21.42
CA LEU A 674 -11.39 -5.57 22.67
C LEU A 674 -10.24 -6.00 23.61
N LYS A 675 -9.16 -6.59 23.06
CA LYS A 675 -7.96 -6.97 23.85
C LYS A 675 -7.21 -5.76 24.42
N LYS A 676 -7.10 -4.65 23.69
CA LYS A 676 -6.51 -3.37 24.14
C LYS A 676 -7.33 -2.79 25.30
N ASP A 677 -8.65 -2.83 25.18
CA ASP A 677 -9.55 -2.04 26.03
C ASP A 677 -10.06 -2.80 27.26
N TYR A 678 -9.92 -4.13 27.27
CA TYR A 678 -10.32 -5.05 28.34
C TYR A 678 -10.05 -4.53 29.76
N LEU A 679 -8.86 -3.99 30.05
CA LEU A 679 -8.53 -3.47 31.38
C LEU A 679 -9.44 -2.31 31.79
N SER A 680 -9.56 -1.28 30.94
CA SER A 680 -10.42 -0.12 31.20
C SER A 680 -11.91 -0.48 31.30
N LEU A 681 -12.38 -1.45 30.52
CA LEU A 681 -13.75 -1.95 30.59
C LEU A 681 -14.01 -2.75 31.88
N ASN A 682 -13.04 -3.56 32.32
CA ASN A 682 -13.12 -4.31 33.56
C ASN A 682 -13.03 -3.39 34.81
N GLU A 683 -12.28 -2.28 34.72
CA GLU A 683 -12.22 -1.26 35.78
C GLU A 683 -13.57 -0.57 36.01
N LEU A 684 -14.34 -0.27 34.95
CA LEU A 684 -15.70 0.30 35.07
C LEU A 684 -16.68 -0.63 35.79
N LEU A 685 -16.48 -1.95 35.67
CA LEU A 685 -17.37 -2.98 36.23
C LEU A 685 -17.01 -3.36 37.68
N SER A 686 -15.77 -3.12 38.11
CA SER A 686 -15.24 -3.42 39.45
C SER A 686 -16.24 -3.11 40.60
N PRO A 687 -16.47 -4.04 41.56
CA PRO A 687 -15.72 -5.27 41.81
C PRO A 687 -16.13 -6.46 40.92
N GLU A 688 -17.16 -6.33 40.08
CA GLU A 688 -17.47 -7.37 39.10
C GLU A 688 -16.40 -7.44 38.00
N GLN A 689 -16.14 -8.66 37.52
CA GLN A 689 -15.19 -8.92 36.43
C GLN A 689 -15.92 -9.46 35.19
N LEU A 690 -15.31 -9.23 34.02
CA LEU A 690 -15.72 -9.76 32.72
C LEU A 690 -15.36 -11.25 32.60
N ASP A 691 -16.31 -12.09 32.17
CA ASP A 691 -16.07 -13.49 31.81
C ASP A 691 -15.45 -13.59 30.39
N ILE A 692 -14.18 -13.21 30.27
CA ILE A 692 -13.42 -13.15 29.00
C ILE A 692 -12.02 -13.71 29.20
N ASP A 693 -11.69 -14.80 28.49
CA ASP A 693 -10.31 -15.27 28.42
C ASP A 693 -9.49 -14.42 27.44
N ALA A 694 -8.68 -13.52 27.99
CA ALA A 694 -7.72 -12.71 27.24
C ALA A 694 -6.68 -13.56 26.47
N LYS A 695 -6.45 -14.84 26.85
CA LYS A 695 -5.63 -15.77 26.07
C LYS A 695 -6.40 -16.25 24.84
N GLN A 696 -7.69 -16.58 24.95
CA GLN A 696 -8.52 -16.94 23.80
C GLN A 696 -8.57 -15.82 22.75
N LEU A 697 -8.74 -14.55 23.17
CA LEU A 697 -8.59 -13.38 22.29
C LEU A 697 -7.22 -13.36 21.60
N HIS A 698 -6.14 -13.62 22.34
CA HIS A 698 -4.81 -13.68 21.76
C HIS A 698 -4.65 -14.83 20.76
N PHE A 699 -5.14 -16.03 21.06
CA PHE A 699 -5.07 -17.16 20.13
C PHE A 699 -5.88 -16.89 18.86
N ARG A 700 -7.08 -16.30 18.94
CA ARG A 700 -7.82 -15.88 17.73
C ARG A 700 -7.08 -14.81 16.92
N SER A 701 -6.42 -13.84 17.57
CA SER A 701 -5.60 -12.85 16.82
C SER A 701 -4.45 -13.48 16.02
N LEU A 702 -3.91 -14.62 16.49
CA LEU A 702 -2.86 -15.37 15.79
C LEU A 702 -3.44 -16.29 14.71
N ASP A 703 -4.56 -16.97 14.99
CA ASP A 703 -5.25 -17.85 14.04
C ASP A 703 -5.75 -17.06 12.81
N LEU A 704 -6.32 -15.87 13.02
CA LEU A 704 -6.74 -14.98 11.93
C LEU A 704 -5.56 -14.54 11.05
N ILE A 705 -4.40 -14.19 11.63
CA ILE A 705 -3.18 -13.89 10.87
C ILE A 705 -2.74 -15.11 10.06
N LYS A 706 -2.70 -16.29 10.70
CA LYS A 706 -2.29 -17.56 10.08
C LYS A 706 -3.20 -17.97 8.92
N ILE A 707 -4.52 -17.84 9.07
CA ILE A 707 -5.49 -18.19 8.02
C ILE A 707 -5.40 -17.21 6.84
N ALA A 708 -5.26 -15.89 7.09
CA ALA A 708 -5.01 -14.93 6.03
C ALA A 708 -3.68 -15.21 5.30
N ALA A 709 -2.65 -15.61 6.02
CA ALA A 709 -1.37 -16.03 5.47
C ALA A 709 -1.47 -17.32 4.63
N MET A 710 -2.24 -18.32 5.07
CA MET A 710 -2.58 -19.49 4.26
C MET A 710 -3.35 -19.09 2.99
N LEU A 711 -4.27 -18.12 3.08
CA LEU A 711 -5.02 -17.63 1.93
C LEU A 711 -4.11 -16.91 0.91
N LEU A 712 -3.18 -16.06 1.36
CA LEU A 712 -2.17 -15.46 0.49
C LEU A 712 -1.33 -16.54 -0.23
N LYS A 713 -0.85 -17.54 0.51
CA LYS A 713 -0.02 -18.63 -0.01
C LYS A 713 -0.77 -19.52 -1.00
N GLU A 714 -1.86 -20.16 -0.58
CA GLU A 714 -2.54 -21.19 -1.38
C GLU A 714 -3.34 -20.60 -2.55
N LYS A 715 -3.68 -19.29 -2.51
CA LYS A 715 -4.21 -18.55 -3.67
C LYS A 715 -3.15 -17.78 -4.46
N LYS A 716 -1.87 -17.93 -4.10
CA LYS A 716 -0.70 -17.38 -4.82
C LYS A 716 -0.80 -15.87 -5.08
N PHE A 717 -1.10 -15.12 -4.02
CA PHE A 717 -0.99 -13.66 -4.06
C PHE A 717 0.46 -13.23 -4.27
N ASP A 718 0.66 -12.21 -5.09
CA ASP A 718 1.96 -11.56 -5.23
C ASP A 718 2.28 -10.77 -3.96
N LEU A 719 3.25 -11.25 -3.17
CA LEU A 719 3.67 -10.62 -1.92
C LEU A 719 4.50 -9.34 -2.12
N HIS A 720 4.83 -8.93 -3.35
CA HIS A 720 5.34 -7.60 -3.64
C HIS A 720 4.23 -6.52 -3.57
N ILE A 721 2.97 -6.90 -3.78
CA ILE A 721 1.83 -5.99 -3.93
C ILE A 721 0.86 -6.13 -2.74
N GLN A 722 0.58 -5.02 -2.05
CA GLN A 722 -0.51 -4.97 -1.06
C GLN A 722 -1.87 -5.06 -1.76
N PRO A 723 -2.79 -5.95 -1.35
CA PRO A 723 -4.16 -5.94 -1.86
C PRO A 723 -4.93 -4.72 -1.36
N ASP A 724 -5.60 -3.99 -2.27
CA ASP A 724 -6.42 -2.79 -1.96
C ASP A 724 -7.50 -3.02 -0.89
N SER A 725 -7.88 -4.28 -0.67
CA SER A 725 -8.92 -4.69 0.28
C SER A 725 -8.48 -4.76 1.74
N ILE A 726 -7.19 -4.54 2.05
CA ILE A 726 -6.64 -4.57 3.41
C ILE A 726 -5.61 -3.46 3.67
N SER A 727 -5.39 -3.09 4.94
CA SER A 727 -4.39 -2.10 5.32
C SER A 727 -2.95 -2.61 5.22
N GLU A 728 -2.00 -1.68 5.00
CA GLU A 728 -0.55 -1.95 4.98
C GLU A 728 -0.08 -2.63 6.26
N LYS A 729 -0.59 -2.18 7.42
CA LYS A 729 -0.27 -2.71 8.75
C LYS A 729 -0.67 -4.17 8.89
N PHE A 730 -1.86 -4.54 8.43
CA PHE A 730 -2.31 -5.93 8.46
C PHE A 730 -1.60 -6.78 7.42
N PHE A 731 -1.42 -6.27 6.19
CA PHE A 731 -0.67 -6.94 5.13
C PHE A 731 0.76 -7.30 5.56
N ALA A 732 1.48 -6.41 6.23
CA ALA A 732 2.83 -6.67 6.73
C ALA A 732 2.89 -7.86 7.73
N LEU A 733 1.87 -8.03 8.56
CA LEU A 733 1.77 -9.17 9.49
C LEU A 733 1.53 -10.49 8.74
N ILE A 734 0.53 -10.52 7.85
CA ILE A 734 0.14 -11.74 7.14
C ILE A 734 1.14 -12.14 6.05
N LYS A 735 1.85 -11.18 5.45
CA LYS A 735 2.98 -11.43 4.52
C LYS A 735 4.11 -12.17 5.22
N LYS A 736 4.49 -11.74 6.44
CA LYS A 736 5.54 -12.40 7.23
C LYS A 736 5.15 -13.84 7.59
N GLU A 737 3.91 -14.05 8.03
CA GLU A 737 3.42 -15.39 8.35
C GLU A 737 3.25 -16.27 7.10
N ALA A 738 2.87 -15.71 5.94
CA ALA A 738 2.77 -16.46 4.69
C ALA A 738 4.12 -17.02 4.24
N ILE A 739 5.19 -16.22 4.37
CA ILE A 739 6.56 -16.65 4.13
C ILE A 739 6.98 -17.74 5.13
N ALA A 740 6.62 -17.61 6.41
CA ALA A 740 6.88 -18.65 7.42
C ALA A 740 6.12 -19.96 7.15
N LEU A 741 4.95 -19.90 6.52
CA LEU A 741 4.16 -21.06 6.05
C LEU A 741 4.61 -21.61 4.69
N GLY A 742 5.69 -21.08 4.10
CA GLY A 742 6.29 -21.55 2.86
C GLY A 742 5.73 -20.93 1.58
N ALA A 743 5.24 -19.69 1.62
CA ALA A 743 5.13 -18.87 0.42
C ALA A 743 6.51 -18.32 0.00
N SER A 744 6.69 -17.98 -1.27
CA SER A 744 7.88 -17.25 -1.74
C SER A 744 8.09 -15.96 -0.95
N SER A 745 9.34 -15.66 -0.59
CA SER A 745 9.68 -14.31 -0.11
C SER A 745 10.05 -13.42 -1.29
N PRO A 746 9.39 -12.26 -1.48
CA PRO A 746 9.77 -11.26 -2.49
C PRO A 746 11.26 -10.93 -2.49
N ASP A 747 11.83 -10.72 -1.29
CA ASP A 747 13.24 -10.39 -1.11
C ASP A 747 14.17 -11.51 -1.62
N VAL A 748 13.70 -12.77 -1.58
CA VAL A 748 14.43 -13.94 -2.11
C VAL A 748 14.24 -14.06 -3.61
N GLU A 749 13.02 -13.91 -4.13
CA GLU A 749 12.77 -13.94 -5.57
C GLU A 749 13.53 -12.83 -6.31
N ASP A 750 13.60 -11.61 -5.75
CA ASP A 750 14.38 -10.51 -6.31
C ASP A 750 15.90 -10.73 -6.18
N LEU A 751 16.36 -11.38 -5.10
CA LEU A 751 17.76 -11.84 -5.01
C LEU A 751 18.07 -12.93 -6.04
N GLU A 752 17.17 -13.87 -6.31
CA GLU A 752 17.33 -14.90 -7.34
C GLU A 752 17.33 -14.30 -8.76
N LYS A 753 16.41 -13.37 -9.07
CA LYS A 753 16.42 -12.58 -10.32
C LYS A 753 17.73 -11.80 -10.48
N ALA A 754 18.22 -11.17 -9.40
CA ALA A 754 19.49 -10.44 -9.40
C ALA A 754 20.72 -11.35 -9.53
N LEU A 755 20.69 -12.56 -8.95
CA LEU A 755 21.72 -13.58 -9.11
C LEU A 755 21.74 -14.10 -10.55
N ALA A 756 20.61 -14.52 -11.12
CA ALA A 756 20.53 -14.96 -12.52
C ALA A 756 21.01 -13.87 -13.50
N THR A 757 20.66 -12.60 -13.24
CA THR A 757 21.15 -11.44 -14.01
C THR A 757 22.67 -11.28 -13.89
N ARG A 758 23.23 -11.47 -12.68
CA ARG A 758 24.69 -11.44 -12.44
C ARG A 758 25.40 -12.63 -13.09
N GLU A 759 24.83 -13.83 -13.06
CA GLU A 759 25.37 -15.02 -13.72
C GLU A 759 25.37 -14.85 -15.25
N GLN A 760 24.29 -14.30 -15.82
CA GLN A 760 24.27 -13.93 -17.24
C GLN A 760 25.36 -12.89 -17.57
N ARG A 761 25.57 -11.89 -16.70
CA ARG A 761 26.63 -10.89 -16.89
C ARG A 761 28.03 -11.48 -16.70
N ILE A 762 28.23 -12.43 -15.80
CA ILE A 762 29.47 -13.19 -15.64
C ILE A 762 29.73 -14.01 -16.89
N SER A 763 28.73 -14.71 -17.44
CA SER A 763 28.85 -15.47 -18.69
C SER A 763 29.25 -14.57 -19.89
N GLN A 764 28.62 -13.39 -20.03
CA GLN A 764 29.02 -12.38 -21.01
C GLN A 764 30.48 -11.92 -20.80
N LEU A 765 30.86 -11.58 -19.56
CA LEU A 765 32.23 -11.17 -19.23
C LEU A 765 33.24 -12.29 -19.44
N THR A 766 32.87 -13.56 -19.22
CA THR A 766 33.73 -14.71 -19.52
C THR A 766 33.97 -14.83 -21.02
N GLN A 767 32.93 -14.74 -21.85
CA GLN A 767 33.06 -14.71 -23.31
C GLN A 767 33.90 -13.50 -23.79
N GLU A 768 33.73 -12.34 -23.17
CA GLU A 768 34.51 -11.13 -23.44
C GLU A 768 35.99 -11.33 -23.05
N THR A 769 36.29 -11.97 -21.90
CA THR A 769 37.67 -12.29 -21.49
C THR A 769 38.32 -13.38 -22.33
N GLU A 770 37.58 -14.39 -22.81
CA GLU A 770 38.13 -15.39 -23.74
C GLU A 770 38.36 -14.78 -25.13
N LYS A 771 37.48 -13.90 -25.61
CA LYS A 771 37.75 -13.13 -26.83
C LYS A 771 38.98 -12.24 -26.66
N LEU A 772 39.13 -11.57 -25.51
CA LEU A 772 40.33 -10.77 -25.20
C LEU A 772 41.59 -11.63 -25.06
N ARG A 773 41.50 -12.89 -24.58
CA ARG A 773 42.60 -13.87 -24.64
C ARG A 773 42.91 -14.25 -26.09
N GLU A 774 41.88 -14.48 -26.90
CA GLU A 774 41.89 -14.55 -28.36
C GLU A 774 42.77 -13.47 -28.99
N ASP A 775 42.40 -12.23 -28.74
CA ASP A 775 42.99 -11.05 -29.35
C ASP A 775 44.38 -10.71 -28.75
N ILE A 776 44.63 -11.03 -27.47
CA ILE A 776 45.97 -10.99 -26.85
C ILE A 776 46.88 -12.08 -27.43
N ALA A 777 46.38 -13.28 -27.72
CA ALA A 777 47.16 -14.33 -28.37
C ALA A 777 47.58 -13.90 -29.78
N LYS A 778 46.65 -13.40 -30.59
CA LYS A 778 46.92 -12.84 -31.93
C LYS A 778 47.90 -11.66 -31.87
N ALA A 779 47.75 -10.78 -30.88
CA ALA A 779 48.68 -9.65 -30.66
C ALA A 779 50.07 -10.13 -30.24
N ASN A 780 50.18 -11.17 -29.40
CA ASN A 780 51.45 -11.78 -29.02
C ASN A 780 52.11 -12.50 -30.19
N GLU A 781 51.36 -13.21 -31.03
CA GLU A 781 51.89 -13.80 -32.28
C GLU A 781 52.42 -12.72 -33.23
N ALA A 782 51.67 -11.64 -33.43
CA ALA A 782 52.12 -10.50 -34.22
C ALA A 782 53.38 -9.83 -33.63
N HIS A 783 53.41 -9.61 -32.31
CA HIS A 783 54.57 -9.05 -31.61
C HIS A 783 55.77 -10.00 -31.62
N GLN A 784 55.58 -11.32 -31.57
CA GLN A 784 56.64 -12.31 -31.72
C GLN A 784 57.18 -12.34 -33.15
N HIS A 785 56.30 -12.23 -34.15
CA HIS A 785 56.70 -12.12 -35.55
C HIS A 785 57.49 -10.84 -35.83
N GLN A 786 57.08 -9.70 -35.24
CA GLN A 786 57.78 -8.41 -35.30
C GLN A 786 59.10 -8.40 -34.50
N SER A 787 59.14 -9.12 -33.37
CA SER A 787 60.35 -9.34 -32.56
C SER A 787 61.39 -10.14 -33.32
N ASN A 788 60.97 -11.17 -34.07
CA ASN A 788 61.88 -11.92 -34.95
C ASN A 788 62.48 -11.02 -36.04
N THR A 789 61.69 -10.16 -36.70
CA THR A 789 62.24 -9.17 -37.68
C THR A 789 63.20 -8.19 -37.02
N HIS A 790 62.90 -7.71 -35.82
CA HIS A 790 63.83 -6.89 -35.03
C HIS A 790 65.08 -7.65 -34.62
N GLY A 791 65.01 -8.97 -34.41
CA GLY A 791 66.15 -9.84 -34.10
C GLY A 791 67.16 -9.87 -35.23
N ASP A 792 66.72 -10.06 -36.47
CA ASP A 792 67.59 -10.05 -37.65
C ASP A 792 68.18 -8.65 -37.93
N GLU A 793 67.39 -7.58 -37.79
CA GLU A 793 67.92 -6.21 -37.84
C GLU A 793 68.96 -5.93 -36.74
N THR A 794 68.70 -6.40 -35.51
CA THR A 794 69.60 -6.19 -34.37
C THR A 794 70.88 -7.00 -34.53
N ARG A 795 70.82 -8.19 -35.15
CA ARG A 795 72.00 -8.97 -35.52
C ARG A 795 72.88 -8.22 -36.52
N SER A 796 72.28 -7.69 -37.59
CA SER A 796 72.99 -6.86 -38.59
C SER A 796 73.63 -5.62 -37.95
N LYS A 797 72.88 -4.88 -37.12
CA LYS A 797 73.39 -3.69 -36.41
C LYS A 797 74.50 -4.02 -35.39
N ASN A 798 74.44 -5.19 -34.74
CA ASN A 798 75.51 -5.63 -33.83
C ASN A 798 76.83 -5.94 -34.55
N GLU A 799 76.79 -6.50 -35.76
CA GLU A 799 77.98 -6.72 -36.60
C GLU A 799 78.62 -5.41 -37.09
N GLU A 800 77.85 -4.32 -37.17
CA GLU A 800 78.34 -2.96 -37.42
C GLU A 800 78.90 -2.31 -36.15
N ILE A 801 78.19 -2.41 -35.02
CA ILE A 801 78.64 -1.91 -33.70
C ILE A 801 80.02 -2.49 -33.34
N GLN A 802 80.25 -3.80 -33.51
CA GLN A 802 81.56 -4.41 -33.22
C GLN A 802 82.72 -3.76 -34.00
N ARG A 803 82.50 -3.34 -35.26
CA ARG A 803 83.51 -2.66 -36.09
C ARG A 803 83.79 -1.24 -35.59
N ILE A 804 82.77 -0.56 -35.08
CA ILE A 804 82.87 0.78 -34.50
C ILE A 804 83.57 0.73 -33.13
N THR A 805 83.20 -0.22 -32.26
CA THR A 805 83.80 -0.40 -30.94
C THR A 805 85.31 -0.71 -31.02
N ALA A 806 85.75 -1.48 -32.02
CA ALA A 806 87.18 -1.73 -32.24
C ALA A 806 87.98 -0.43 -32.46
N ARG A 807 87.51 0.45 -33.36
CA ARG A 807 88.14 1.77 -33.61
C ARG A 807 88.08 2.71 -32.40
N ALA A 808 86.98 2.70 -31.66
CA ALA A 808 86.83 3.52 -30.46
C ALA A 808 87.84 3.14 -29.36
N SER A 809 88.15 1.84 -29.23
CA SER A 809 89.13 1.33 -28.26
C SER A 809 90.55 1.86 -28.53
N GLU A 810 91.00 1.82 -29.80
CA GLU A 810 92.32 2.32 -30.23
C GLU A 810 92.48 3.82 -29.93
N GLN A 811 91.43 4.61 -30.16
CA GLN A 811 91.43 6.05 -29.88
C GLN A 811 91.41 6.35 -28.37
N GLN A 812 90.69 5.57 -27.56
CA GLN A 812 90.70 5.73 -26.10
C GLN A 812 92.08 5.43 -25.49
N GLU A 813 92.80 4.41 -25.97
CA GLU A 813 94.17 4.13 -25.52
C GLU A 813 95.15 5.29 -25.79
N LEU A 814 95.01 5.98 -26.93
CA LEU A 814 95.84 7.13 -27.26
C LEU A 814 95.51 8.35 -26.39
N ILE A 815 94.23 8.67 -26.24
CA ILE A 815 93.75 9.78 -25.38
C ILE A 815 94.21 9.57 -23.93
N LYS A 816 94.11 8.33 -23.42
CA LYS A 816 94.53 7.95 -22.06
C LYS A 816 96.04 8.10 -21.83
N LYS A 817 96.87 7.97 -22.87
CA LYS A 817 98.32 8.21 -22.80
C LYS A 817 98.64 9.71 -22.82
N LEU A 818 97.98 10.48 -23.69
CA LEU A 818 98.12 11.95 -23.76
C LEU A 818 97.65 12.64 -22.47
N GLN A 819 96.56 12.17 -21.88
CA GLN A 819 96.03 12.65 -20.59
C GLN A 819 96.78 12.07 -19.37
N SER A 820 97.83 11.27 -19.56
CA SER A 820 98.59 10.74 -18.43
C SER A 820 99.29 11.88 -17.67
N PRO A 821 99.31 11.88 -16.32
CA PRO A 821 99.91 12.97 -15.53
C PRO A 821 101.40 13.22 -15.85
N VAL A 822 102.09 12.22 -16.40
CA VAL A 822 103.49 12.30 -16.83
C VAL A 822 103.62 13.14 -18.10
N GLU A 823 102.81 12.88 -19.13
CA GLU A 823 102.87 13.62 -20.40
C GLU A 823 102.34 15.04 -20.29
N VAL A 824 101.26 15.26 -19.54
CA VAL A 824 100.75 16.61 -19.25
C VAL A 824 101.80 17.45 -18.53
N LYS A 825 102.53 16.87 -17.55
CA LYS A 825 103.61 17.56 -16.82
C LYS A 825 104.85 17.81 -17.69
N LYS A 826 105.15 16.92 -18.66
CA LYS A 826 106.22 17.13 -19.65
C LYS A 826 105.89 18.27 -20.60
N ALA A 827 104.67 18.32 -21.15
CA ALA A 827 104.21 19.40 -22.02
C ALA A 827 104.31 20.78 -21.33
N LEU A 828 103.75 20.90 -20.12
CA LEU A 828 103.85 22.11 -19.30
C LEU A 828 105.30 22.59 -19.09
N LEU A 829 106.24 21.67 -18.87
CA LEU A 829 107.66 22.01 -18.67
C LEU A 829 108.41 22.31 -19.98
N ILE A 830 107.92 21.84 -21.13
CA ILE A 830 108.38 22.31 -22.44
C ILE A 830 107.96 23.77 -22.65
N ASP A 831 106.67 24.05 -22.47
CA ASP A 831 106.05 25.34 -22.80
C ASP A 831 106.43 26.46 -21.81
N GLU A 832 106.42 26.21 -20.49
CA GLU A 832 106.74 27.23 -19.48
C GLU A 832 108.24 27.46 -19.27
N ARG A 833 109.12 26.51 -19.65
CA ARG A 833 110.52 26.52 -19.21
C ARG A 833 111.54 26.34 -20.33
N LEU A 834 111.42 25.31 -21.17
CA LEU A 834 112.38 25.09 -22.25
C LEU A 834 112.22 26.10 -23.39
N ILE A 835 111.01 26.26 -23.94
CA ILE A 835 110.74 27.19 -25.04
C ILE A 835 111.12 28.64 -24.67
N PRO A 836 110.80 29.17 -23.47
CA PRO A 836 111.28 30.49 -23.03
C PRO A 836 112.81 30.61 -22.96
N LEU A 837 113.54 29.56 -22.55
CA LEU A 837 115.01 29.60 -22.53
C LEU A 837 115.62 29.60 -23.94
N VAL A 838 115.05 28.80 -24.85
CA VAL A 838 115.40 28.81 -26.28
C VAL A 838 115.12 30.18 -26.91
N ASN A 839 113.93 30.74 -26.66
CA ASN A 839 113.54 32.07 -27.11
C ASN A 839 114.47 33.18 -26.58
N ASN A 840 114.81 33.15 -25.29
CA ASN A 840 115.70 34.14 -24.68
C ASN A 840 117.13 34.08 -25.28
N TYR A 841 117.64 32.88 -25.54
CA TYR A 841 118.96 32.72 -26.15
C TYR A 841 118.97 33.09 -27.65
N LEU A 842 117.90 32.78 -28.39
CA LEU A 842 117.69 33.31 -29.75
C LEU A 842 117.60 34.84 -29.76
N THR A 843 116.92 35.44 -28.78
CA THR A 843 116.81 36.92 -28.66
C THR A 843 118.18 37.55 -28.40
N HIS A 844 119.02 36.90 -27.59
CA HIS A 844 120.40 37.32 -27.35
C HIS A 844 121.28 37.21 -28.61
N LEU A 845 121.25 36.09 -29.32
CA LEU A 845 122.02 35.94 -30.57
C LEU A 845 121.53 36.90 -31.67
N LEU A 846 120.21 37.14 -31.74
CA LEU A 846 119.61 38.13 -32.62
C LEU A 846 120.07 39.55 -32.26
N SER A 847 120.21 39.89 -30.98
CA SER A 847 120.69 41.23 -30.58
C SER A 847 122.18 41.43 -30.90
N GLU A 848 123.02 40.39 -30.78
CA GLU A 848 124.41 40.44 -31.27
C GLU A 848 124.48 40.57 -32.80
N ALA A 849 123.65 39.81 -33.53
CA ALA A 849 123.51 39.93 -34.98
C ALA A 849 123.09 41.34 -35.43
N ILE A 850 122.15 41.97 -34.72
CA ILE A 850 121.70 43.35 -34.96
C ILE A 850 122.79 44.38 -34.64
N GLN A 851 123.63 44.13 -33.63
CA GLN A 851 124.77 45.02 -33.34
C GLN A 851 125.82 45.01 -34.47
N LEU A 852 126.07 43.86 -35.10
CA LEU A 852 126.93 43.78 -36.29
C LEU A 852 126.25 44.35 -37.54
N TYR A 853 124.95 44.10 -37.72
CA TYR A 853 124.18 44.55 -38.88
C TYR A 853 122.82 45.14 -38.48
N PRO A 854 122.72 46.46 -38.22
CA PRO A 854 121.49 47.12 -37.75
C PRO A 854 120.28 46.95 -38.67
N GLN A 855 120.51 46.69 -39.96
CA GLN A 855 119.46 46.35 -40.94
C GLN A 855 118.72 45.03 -40.64
N LEU A 856 119.24 44.19 -39.73
CA LEU A 856 118.56 43.02 -39.19
C LEU A 856 117.54 43.34 -38.07
N ALA A 857 117.36 44.61 -37.68
CA ALA A 857 116.43 45.01 -36.61
C ALA A 857 114.94 44.70 -36.88
N LYS A 858 114.60 44.12 -38.04
CA LYS A 858 113.27 43.58 -38.39
C LYS A 858 113.20 42.05 -38.39
N ALA A 859 114.30 41.33 -38.21
CA ALA A 859 114.29 39.88 -38.06
C ALA A 859 113.75 39.50 -36.67
N THR A 860 113.17 38.30 -36.54
CA THR A 860 112.58 37.80 -35.29
C THR A 860 113.19 36.46 -34.90
N ILE A 861 112.96 36.01 -33.66
CA ILE A 861 113.40 34.71 -33.14
C ILE A 861 112.63 33.50 -33.71
N ASP A 862 111.77 33.74 -34.71
CA ASP A 862 110.85 32.76 -35.28
C ASP A 862 111.23 32.38 -36.72
N GLN A 863 112.23 33.04 -37.31
CA GLN A 863 112.75 32.74 -38.64
C GLN A 863 114.29 32.73 -38.62
N PRO A 864 114.97 31.85 -39.38
CA PRO A 864 116.43 31.79 -39.44
C PRO A 864 117.04 33.10 -39.96
N LEU A 865 118.21 33.46 -39.43
CA LEU A 865 118.95 34.66 -39.82
C LEU A 865 119.51 34.53 -41.25
N PRO A 866 119.43 35.60 -42.08
CA PRO A 866 119.77 35.56 -43.50
C PRO A 866 121.29 35.49 -43.74
N GLU A 867 121.69 35.13 -44.96
CA GLU A 867 123.10 34.99 -45.31
C GLU A 867 123.77 36.34 -45.64
N ILE A 868 124.73 36.74 -44.80
CA ILE A 868 125.63 37.88 -45.00
C ILE A 868 127.06 37.34 -44.93
N ASN A 869 127.92 37.78 -45.85
CA ASN A 869 129.26 37.22 -46.06
C ASN A 869 130.33 37.87 -45.17
N ASP A 870 130.14 37.76 -43.85
CA ASP A 870 131.09 38.18 -42.81
C ASP A 870 131.36 37.03 -41.84
N ASN A 871 132.61 36.90 -41.38
CA ASN A 871 133.08 35.74 -40.61
C ASN A 871 132.64 35.74 -39.14
N ASP A 872 132.33 36.87 -38.53
CA ASP A 872 131.89 36.93 -37.13
C ASP A 872 130.36 36.90 -37.04
N TYR A 873 129.67 37.59 -37.95
CA TYR A 873 128.23 37.41 -38.12
C TYR A 873 127.85 35.98 -38.49
N LYS A 874 128.58 35.31 -39.40
CA LYS A 874 128.30 33.92 -39.78
C LYS A 874 128.28 32.97 -38.58
N LYS A 875 129.18 33.15 -37.60
CA LYS A 875 129.21 32.34 -36.37
C LYS A 875 127.96 32.56 -35.51
N ILE A 876 127.44 33.78 -35.44
CA ILE A 876 126.22 34.12 -34.69
C ILE A 876 124.98 33.57 -35.42
N ARG A 877 124.90 33.78 -36.73
CA ARG A 877 123.86 33.25 -37.62
C ARG A 877 123.76 31.73 -37.56
N ASP A 878 124.87 31.02 -37.69
CA ASP A 878 124.86 29.55 -37.71
C ASP A 878 124.50 28.98 -36.31
N LYS A 879 124.93 29.61 -35.20
CA LYS A 879 124.41 29.32 -33.85
C LYS A 879 122.89 29.52 -33.75
N PHE A 880 122.42 30.69 -34.19
CA PHE A 880 121.01 31.06 -34.09
C PHE A 880 120.12 30.10 -34.90
N ASN A 881 120.54 29.73 -36.12
CA ASN A 881 119.77 28.84 -36.98
C ASN A 881 119.66 27.41 -36.42
N GLU A 882 120.72 26.87 -35.81
CA GLU A 882 120.66 25.56 -35.15
C GLU A 882 119.81 25.59 -33.87
N VAL A 883 119.86 26.67 -33.07
CA VAL A 883 118.98 26.85 -31.90
C VAL A 883 117.52 27.08 -32.31
N HIS A 884 117.27 27.70 -33.46
CA HIS A 884 115.93 27.83 -34.04
C HIS A 884 115.38 26.47 -34.47
N ALA A 885 116.20 25.59 -35.07
CA ALA A 885 115.80 24.22 -35.37
C ALA A 885 115.37 23.45 -34.11
N LEU A 886 116.10 23.58 -32.99
CA LEU A 886 115.69 23.00 -31.70
C LEU A 886 114.32 23.52 -31.21
N LYS A 887 114.01 24.81 -31.44
CA LYS A 887 112.70 25.38 -31.08
C LYS A 887 111.56 24.64 -31.80
N GLN A 888 111.76 24.29 -33.07
CA GLN A 888 110.75 23.58 -33.86
C GLN A 888 110.52 22.15 -33.36
N GLU A 889 111.57 21.43 -32.95
CA GLU A 889 111.44 20.07 -32.40
C GLU A 889 110.58 20.01 -31.12
N LEU A 890 110.57 21.07 -30.31
CA LEU A 890 109.69 21.18 -29.14
C LEU A 890 108.22 21.49 -29.51
N LEU A 891 107.99 22.15 -30.64
CA LEU A 891 106.68 22.64 -31.09
C LEU A 891 105.89 21.65 -31.97
N ASP A 892 106.50 20.55 -32.44
CA ASP A 892 105.92 19.52 -33.32
C ASP A 892 104.86 18.63 -32.63
N GLY A 893 103.82 19.24 -32.05
CA GLY A 893 102.75 18.57 -31.33
C GLY A 893 101.71 17.87 -32.22
N GLU A 894 101.75 18.08 -33.54
CA GLU A 894 100.85 17.41 -34.49
C GLU A 894 101.38 16.05 -34.95
N THR A 895 102.66 15.98 -35.36
CA THR A 895 103.25 14.71 -35.82
C THR A 895 103.87 13.89 -34.69
N VAL A 896 104.21 14.55 -33.57
CA VAL A 896 104.71 13.91 -32.33
C VAL A 896 103.88 14.40 -31.14
N PRO A 897 102.65 13.87 -30.94
CA PRO A 897 101.73 14.41 -29.95
C PRO A 897 102.19 14.18 -28.50
N LEU A 898 102.96 13.12 -28.22
CA LEU A 898 103.56 12.87 -26.90
C LEU A 898 104.71 13.86 -26.61
N ALA A 899 104.70 14.46 -25.43
CA ALA A 899 105.69 15.45 -25.03
C ALA A 899 107.04 14.81 -24.65
N SER A 900 107.03 13.55 -24.21
CA SER A 900 108.23 12.71 -24.05
C SER A 900 109.08 12.65 -25.31
N ASP A 901 108.45 12.32 -26.42
CA ASP A 901 109.15 11.98 -27.66
C ASP A 901 109.75 13.24 -28.29
N ARG A 902 109.05 14.38 -28.17
CA ARG A 902 109.58 15.72 -28.47
C ARG A 902 110.77 16.08 -27.59
N LEU A 903 110.73 15.79 -26.29
CA LEU A 903 111.84 16.05 -25.37
C LEU A 903 113.08 15.20 -25.71
N GLU A 904 112.90 13.93 -26.07
CA GLU A 904 114.01 13.06 -26.45
C GLU A 904 114.65 13.50 -27.78
N ARG A 905 113.84 13.90 -28.78
CA ARG A 905 114.34 14.53 -30.01
C ARG A 905 115.17 15.78 -29.71
N PHE A 906 114.59 16.75 -29.00
CA PHE A 906 115.26 18.00 -28.60
C PHE A 906 116.58 17.75 -27.87
N LYS A 907 116.60 16.81 -26.91
CA LYS A 907 117.81 16.41 -26.17
C LYS A 907 118.88 15.84 -27.12
N GLY A 908 118.48 14.96 -28.04
CA GLY A 908 119.38 14.35 -29.02
C GLY A 908 119.96 15.36 -30.02
N SER A 909 119.19 16.37 -30.44
CA SER A 909 119.67 17.44 -31.31
C SER A 909 120.51 18.48 -30.55
N LEU A 910 120.15 18.82 -29.31
CA LEU A 910 120.90 19.75 -28.46
C LEU A 910 122.34 19.28 -28.21
N SER A 911 122.55 18.00 -27.88
CA SER A 911 123.90 17.45 -27.70
C SER A 911 124.73 17.48 -29.00
N ARG A 912 124.12 17.16 -30.15
CA ARG A 912 124.81 17.18 -31.46
C ARG A 912 125.26 18.58 -31.90
N MET A 913 124.61 19.64 -31.40
CA MET A 913 124.98 21.01 -31.74
C MET A 913 126.29 21.47 -31.09
N GLU A 914 126.56 21.07 -29.83
CA GLU A 914 127.79 21.48 -29.13
C GLU A 914 129.05 20.99 -29.87
N ASP A 915 129.03 19.74 -30.32
CA ASP A 915 130.06 19.14 -31.18
C ASP A 915 130.18 19.88 -32.52
N LYS A 916 129.06 20.03 -33.25
CA LYS A 916 129.00 20.57 -34.61
C LYS A 916 129.52 22.00 -34.72
N LEU A 917 129.21 22.85 -33.75
CA LEU A 917 129.55 24.28 -33.76
C LEU A 917 130.81 24.62 -32.93
N ASN A 918 131.47 23.64 -32.32
CA ASN A 918 132.70 23.83 -31.53
C ASN A 918 132.59 24.89 -30.40
N LEU A 919 131.41 24.99 -29.77
CA LEU A 919 131.04 26.09 -28.85
C LEU A 919 131.65 25.97 -27.43
N HIS A 920 132.62 25.08 -27.24
CA HIS A 920 133.19 24.72 -25.94
C HIS A 920 133.95 25.86 -25.22
N ARG A 921 134.08 27.06 -25.83
CA ARG A 921 134.58 28.31 -25.19
C ARG A 921 133.56 29.45 -25.12
N ASP A 922 132.33 29.25 -25.58
CA ASP A 922 131.27 30.27 -25.57
C ASP A 922 130.58 30.32 -24.19
N SER A 923 130.68 31.46 -23.51
CA SER A 923 130.08 31.67 -22.18
C SER A 923 128.57 31.94 -22.20
N GLY A 924 128.01 32.37 -23.34
CA GLY A 924 126.58 32.54 -23.54
C GLY A 924 125.92 31.18 -23.75
N PHE A 925 126.43 30.42 -24.73
CA PHE A 925 125.93 29.08 -25.05
C PHE A 925 125.96 28.14 -23.86
N LYS A 926 127.04 28.13 -23.06
CA LYS A 926 127.13 27.28 -21.86
C LYS A 926 126.08 27.57 -20.79
N ARG A 927 125.59 28.82 -20.67
CA ARG A 927 124.48 29.15 -19.77
C ARG A 927 123.15 28.65 -20.32
N PHE A 928 122.91 28.82 -21.61
CA PHE A 928 121.73 28.30 -22.30
C PHE A 928 121.65 26.77 -22.21
N LEU A 929 122.71 26.06 -22.62
CA LEU A 929 122.84 24.61 -22.54
C LEU A 929 122.67 24.11 -21.10
N GLY A 930 123.32 24.75 -20.12
CA GLY A 930 123.16 24.43 -18.70
C GLY A 930 121.71 24.58 -18.21
N GLY A 931 121.02 25.66 -18.61
CA GLY A 931 119.61 25.88 -18.30
C GLY A 931 118.69 24.81 -18.89
N CYS A 932 118.87 24.47 -20.18
CA CYS A 932 118.12 23.41 -20.85
C CYS A 932 118.35 22.04 -20.22
N LEU A 933 119.61 21.68 -19.93
CA LEU A 933 119.95 20.40 -19.28
C LEU A 933 119.39 20.30 -17.85
N VAL A 934 119.41 21.40 -17.08
CA VAL A 934 118.75 21.43 -15.75
C VAL A 934 117.26 21.15 -15.89
N ILE A 935 116.55 21.79 -16.83
CA ILE A 935 115.11 21.55 -17.01
C ILE A 935 114.83 20.11 -17.51
N ILE A 936 115.61 19.61 -18.48
CA ILE A 936 115.50 18.21 -18.92
C ILE A 936 115.71 17.25 -17.73
N SER A 937 116.67 17.52 -16.84
CA SER A 937 116.90 16.69 -15.65
C SER A 937 115.74 16.71 -14.65
N ILE A 938 115.07 17.86 -14.48
CA ILE A 938 113.85 18.01 -13.67
C ILE A 938 112.69 17.22 -14.29
N ILE A 939 112.54 17.28 -15.62
CA ILE A 939 111.50 16.56 -16.34
C ILE A 939 111.68 15.04 -16.23
N VAL A 940 112.92 14.55 -16.30
CA VAL A 940 113.22 13.10 -16.29
C VAL A 940 113.21 12.51 -14.88
N THR A 941 113.71 13.22 -13.86
CA THR A 941 113.82 12.68 -12.49
C THR A 941 112.64 13.03 -11.58
N GLY A 942 111.79 13.99 -11.98
CA GLY A 942 110.51 14.30 -11.33
C GLY A 942 110.58 15.02 -9.97
N VAL A 943 111.77 15.13 -9.37
CA VAL A 943 112.04 15.74 -8.06
C VAL A 943 112.80 17.05 -8.25
N LEU A 944 112.39 18.11 -7.53
CA LEU A 944 113.10 19.39 -7.54
C LEU A 944 114.54 19.19 -7.05
N PRO A 945 115.57 19.71 -7.73
CA PRO A 945 116.93 19.32 -7.38
C PRO A 945 117.38 20.05 -6.11
N GLY A 946 117.23 19.43 -4.94
CA GLY A 946 117.87 19.81 -3.67
C GLY A 946 117.57 21.20 -3.10
N ILE A 947 116.47 21.28 -2.34
CA ILE A 947 115.90 22.52 -1.78
C ILE A 947 115.72 23.62 -2.85
N GLY A 948 115.67 23.21 -4.13
CA GLY A 948 115.54 24.05 -5.31
C GLY A 948 116.71 23.99 -6.31
N LEU A 949 117.99 23.93 -5.89
CA LEU A 949 119.14 24.30 -6.76
C LEU A 949 120.40 23.35 -6.85
N LEU A 950 120.38 22.09 -6.38
CA LEU A 950 121.56 21.18 -6.35
C LEU A 950 121.91 20.36 -7.61
N ALA A 951 121.09 20.29 -8.68
CA ALA A 951 121.34 19.37 -9.83
C ALA A 951 122.76 19.46 -10.44
N TYR A 952 123.35 20.64 -10.35
CA TYR A 952 124.49 21.09 -11.14
C TYR A 952 125.85 20.73 -10.53
N SER A 953 125.87 20.29 -9.27
CA SER A 953 127.06 19.82 -8.54
C SER A 953 126.65 18.67 -7.61
N THR A 954 126.79 17.41 -7.99
CA THR A 954 127.97 16.85 -8.66
C THR A 954 127.73 16.25 -10.05
N PHE A 955 127.49 17.09 -11.06
CA PHE A 955 128.02 16.84 -12.41
C PHE A 955 129.52 17.21 -12.51
N ALA A 956 130.13 17.65 -11.40
CA ALA A 956 131.57 17.81 -11.13
C ALA A 956 131.85 17.57 -9.63
N ASP A 957 133.01 17.02 -9.25
CA ASP A 957 133.33 16.55 -7.89
C ASP A 957 133.40 17.63 -6.78
N LYS A 958 132.66 17.45 -5.65
CA LYS A 958 133.06 17.61 -4.20
C LYS A 958 131.90 17.97 -3.23
N LYS A 959 132.21 18.11 -1.91
CA LYS A 959 131.32 17.97 -0.71
C LYS A 959 130.97 19.30 0.02
N LEU A 960 129.81 19.37 0.72
CA LEU A 960 129.60 20.00 2.07
C LEU A 960 128.16 19.80 2.64
N SER A 961 127.90 20.07 3.95
CA SER A 961 126.59 19.89 4.63
C SER A 961 126.52 20.45 6.08
N PHE A 962 125.41 21.08 6.54
CA PHE A 962 125.18 21.49 7.96
C PHE A 962 123.71 21.87 8.35
N PHE A 963 123.28 21.53 9.59
CA PHE A 963 122.24 22.14 10.50
C PHE A 963 120.75 22.37 10.07
N SER A 964 119.80 22.78 10.96
CA SER A 964 119.10 22.04 12.06
C SER A 964 117.93 22.82 12.79
N THR A 965 117.03 22.11 13.52
CA THR A 965 116.06 22.56 14.60
C THR A 965 114.58 23.00 14.28
N LYS A 966 113.76 23.36 15.31
CA LYS A 966 112.25 23.19 15.43
C LYS A 966 111.43 24.49 15.72
N THR A 967 110.07 24.54 15.52
CA THR A 967 108.97 25.06 16.46
C THR A 967 107.52 25.41 15.90
N LYS A 968 106.40 24.68 16.25
CA LYS A 968 105.09 25.11 16.93
C LYS A 968 103.56 25.09 16.27
N GLY A 969 102.26 24.48 16.53
CA GLY A 969 101.30 23.22 17.18
C GLY A 969 101.35 21.88 18.43
N ASN A 970 101.98 21.68 19.77
CA ASN A 970 102.94 22.41 20.98
C ASN A 970 103.45 24.13 21.38
N LEU A 971 103.18 25.51 20.90
CA LEU A 971 102.11 26.52 20.12
C LEU A 971 101.58 26.64 18.50
N PHE A 972 100.35 26.22 17.97
CA PHE A 972 99.51 25.98 16.65
C PHE A 972 99.71 24.85 15.46
N VAL A 973 99.16 23.58 15.41
CA VAL A 973 99.57 22.21 14.70
C VAL A 973 100.73 21.07 15.09
N GLU A 974 102.04 21.04 15.62
CA GLU A 974 103.28 21.93 15.96
C GLU A 974 103.60 22.80 14.67
N GLU A 975 102.58 23.29 13.88
CA GLU A 975 102.35 24.04 12.55
C GLU A 975 102.78 23.44 11.19
N ALA A 976 102.40 22.19 10.91
CA ALA A 976 103.20 21.23 10.16
C ALA A 976 104.41 20.71 10.98
N ARG A 977 105.20 21.50 11.72
CA ARG A 977 105.91 22.69 11.21
C ARG A 977 107.28 22.26 10.73
N LYS A 978 107.67 22.58 9.48
CA LYS A 978 107.01 23.51 8.53
C LYS A 978 106.51 22.89 7.21
N LEU A 979 106.84 21.63 6.96
CA LEU A 979 106.41 20.79 5.84
C LEU A 979 106.66 19.34 6.31
N GLU A 980 106.78 18.40 5.35
CA GLU A 980 107.89 17.45 5.42
C GLU A 980 107.62 16.43 6.59
N ILE A 981 108.52 15.70 7.22
CA ILE A 981 109.95 15.94 7.34
C ILE A 981 110.80 14.89 6.56
N ASN A 982 110.59 14.40 5.32
CA ASN A 982 109.48 14.32 4.32
C ASN A 982 109.39 12.82 3.93
N SER A 983 108.53 12.45 2.96
CA SER A 983 108.39 11.06 2.46
C SER A 983 107.94 10.01 3.50
N LYS A 984 107.52 10.49 4.67
CA LYS A 984 106.27 10.06 5.30
C LYS A 984 105.23 11.15 5.07
N ALA A 985 103.95 10.74 5.05
CA ALA A 985 102.79 11.49 4.54
C ALA A 985 102.79 11.67 3.02
#